data_AF-A0A928D8J8-F1
#
_entry.id   AF-A0A928D8J8-F1
#
_cell.length_a   1.000
_cell.length_b   1.000
_cell.length_c   1.000
_cell.angle_alpha   90.00
_cell.angle_beta   90.00
_cell.angle_gamma   90.00
#
_symmetry.space_group_name_H-M   'P 1'
#
loop_
_entity.id
_entity.type
_entity.pdbx_description
1 polymer ?
#
loop_
_entity_poly.entity_id
_entity_poly.type
_entity_poly.pdbx_seq_one_letter_code
_entity_poly.pdbx_strand_id
1 'polypeptide(L)'
;EQLDPDHPTWIVLYQAPYIRRYMGAFDVIGTDPYPIADLGQYPKRNDGIKRVTNWTRQTYEGVYDGIRPMWQVPQCFDWAIIKNTEAERLAAPSRPPTYEEVYNMAWQCIVGGANGLVFYSLHDLRRMEKRTPFQQSFGIVSRVAKNIRMFEKVFLEGSSRALETGNDDVVARMWTHGESRLIAVINASVKPQTATVRGKKHALKPLEVSIFQEMYTNKVDTNRKPLFKAGLITDTHVAQTKESCRHVKAAWELFAKAKVDLVANIGDIADHHYPSGYKAYRETVDEVISANAGWNPKELYVYAWHDAYDYNGDLNRSVPKAKEAFADTRKYLRANDTFAEIELGDSPVLVFPQMLQADGYARYERMVKSAVERYPDRPVFVLDHVPPRGTVGGGSGDAERRRILNRYPSVIAISGHIHGTLQSKRHIWQGEFTAVNCGCMHRWGGSMVGHSVPSRSSYNAIIMEVYKDYVLFRRYPNVFTPEEFEADDPWRVDLPYSKESARYTPQKQAANEKPAAFPKDAKLSLKVIGNPMKALAVSFPAAMEAPNRYKIEAFVKDKIGKRVRVLRRDVLGDYDVLESMRPKTVSLEISALYFDPCVEYEFNVTPCGFFDAEGTKLSATVAMPQRFADMGGRKIYEVKGASEQLPVLAGWNGVKPISTCDSNGVYRCNGGIVRLHLPDSLWNVPKGTKFRCELDFRIVGAEKKSFHVGLACPRPLRYLGRALTPPGDTGDVRSVIEFSKEQDSQFFDVCIEGLNPCTFELKRLSVFRY
;
A
#
# COMPACT_ATOMS: atom_id res chain seq x y z
N GLU A 1 -24.74 -27.71 -29.88
CA GLU A 1 -23.83 -28.11 -28.79
C GLU A 1 -23.17 -29.46 -29.03
N GLN A 2 -23.82 -30.63 -28.91
CA GLN A 2 -23.11 -31.93 -29.07
C GLN A 2 -22.46 -32.16 -30.45
N LEU A 3 -23.05 -31.62 -31.53
CA LEU A 3 -22.53 -31.73 -32.90
C LEU A 3 -21.55 -30.61 -33.27
N ASP A 4 -21.48 -29.56 -32.46
CA ASP A 4 -20.65 -28.37 -32.70
C ASP A 4 -20.36 -27.67 -31.36
N PRO A 5 -19.42 -28.20 -30.56
CA PRO A 5 -19.19 -27.74 -29.19
C PRO A 5 -18.39 -26.43 -29.11
N ASP A 6 -17.73 -26.03 -30.21
CA ASP A 6 -16.83 -24.87 -30.24
C ASP A 6 -17.54 -23.57 -30.68
N HIS A 7 -18.81 -23.63 -31.10
CA HIS A 7 -19.59 -22.48 -31.53
C HIS A 7 -20.75 -22.17 -30.56
N PRO A 8 -20.84 -20.94 -30.02
CA PRO A 8 -21.89 -20.58 -29.09
C PRO A 8 -23.25 -20.50 -29.80
N THR A 9 -24.28 -21.04 -29.15
CA THR A 9 -25.66 -20.91 -29.61
C THR A 9 -26.25 -19.59 -29.11
N TRP A 10 -26.60 -18.70 -30.02
CA TRP A 10 -27.31 -17.45 -29.70
C TRP A 10 -28.76 -17.55 -30.16
N ILE A 11 -29.70 -17.27 -29.25
CA ILE A 11 -31.13 -17.18 -29.59
C ILE A 11 -31.66 -15.78 -29.31
N VAL A 12 -32.72 -15.41 -30.04
CA VAL A 12 -33.46 -14.16 -29.83
C VAL A 12 -34.92 -14.50 -29.55
N LEU A 13 -35.48 -13.96 -28.47
CA LEU A 13 -36.85 -14.24 -28.04
C LEU A 13 -37.69 -12.97 -27.90
N TYR A 14 -38.86 -12.97 -28.53
CA TYR A 14 -39.91 -11.97 -28.29
C TYR A 14 -40.73 -12.24 -27.01
N GLN A 15 -40.42 -13.33 -26.33
CA GLN A 15 -41.13 -13.89 -25.18
C GLN A 15 -40.36 -13.64 -23.87
N ALA A 16 -40.00 -12.38 -23.58
CA ALA A 16 -39.16 -12.00 -22.43
C ALA A 16 -39.61 -12.57 -21.05
N PRO A 17 -40.90 -12.75 -20.74
CA PRO A 17 -41.31 -13.39 -19.48
C PRO A 17 -40.95 -14.89 -19.36
N TYR A 18 -40.59 -15.55 -20.46
CA TYR A 18 -40.37 -17.00 -20.51
C TYR A 18 -38.88 -17.39 -20.62
N ILE A 19 -37.96 -16.44 -20.53
CA ILE A 19 -36.51 -16.63 -20.73
C ILE A 19 -35.98 -17.82 -19.93
N ARG A 20 -36.36 -17.93 -18.66
CA ARG A 20 -35.91 -19.01 -17.77
C ARG A 20 -36.26 -20.42 -18.31
N ARG A 21 -37.35 -20.58 -19.06
CA ARG A 21 -37.76 -21.87 -19.64
C ARG A 21 -36.85 -22.33 -20.78
N TYR A 22 -36.13 -21.41 -21.41
CA TYR A 22 -35.23 -21.69 -22.53
C TYR A 22 -33.75 -21.79 -22.11
N MET A 23 -33.43 -21.66 -20.81
CA MET A 23 -32.04 -21.60 -20.29
C MET A 23 -31.13 -22.76 -20.70
N GLY A 24 -31.69 -23.92 -21.05
CA GLY A 24 -30.94 -25.09 -21.52
C GLY A 24 -30.75 -25.16 -23.04
N ALA A 25 -31.17 -24.14 -23.79
CA ALA A 25 -31.18 -24.15 -25.26
C ALA A 25 -30.25 -23.09 -25.89
N PHE A 26 -29.47 -22.35 -25.09
CA PHE A 26 -28.60 -21.29 -25.58
C PHE A 26 -27.39 -21.03 -24.66
N ASP A 27 -26.32 -20.53 -25.27
CA ASP A 27 -25.17 -19.96 -24.57
C ASP A 27 -25.33 -18.47 -24.33
N VAL A 28 -25.94 -17.79 -25.30
CA VAL A 28 -26.19 -16.34 -25.31
C VAL A 28 -27.66 -16.09 -25.62
N ILE A 29 -28.27 -15.10 -24.97
CA ILE A 29 -29.67 -14.71 -25.21
C ILE A 29 -29.79 -13.26 -25.63
N GLY A 30 -30.73 -12.98 -26.53
CA GLY A 30 -31.25 -11.64 -26.80
C GLY A 30 -32.76 -11.60 -26.71
N THR A 31 -33.30 -10.42 -26.46
CA THR A 31 -34.70 -10.10 -26.69
C THR A 31 -34.79 -8.92 -27.63
N ASP A 32 -35.90 -8.83 -28.34
CA ASP A 32 -36.15 -7.90 -29.43
C ASP A 32 -37.29 -6.91 -29.10
N PRO A 33 -37.09 -6.02 -28.10
CA PRO A 33 -38.09 -5.02 -27.78
C PRO A 33 -38.12 -3.97 -28.90
N TYR A 34 -39.17 -4.03 -29.72
CA TYR A 34 -39.39 -3.11 -30.85
C TYR A 34 -40.55 -2.13 -30.55
N PRO A 35 -40.30 -1.04 -29.80
CA PRO A 35 -41.35 -0.16 -29.29
C PRO A 35 -41.83 0.91 -30.28
N ILE A 36 -41.06 1.24 -31.31
CA ILE A 36 -41.41 2.29 -32.27
C ILE A 36 -42.32 1.67 -33.32
N ALA A 37 -43.62 1.56 -33.02
CA ALA A 37 -44.62 0.83 -33.81
C ALA A 37 -45.84 1.69 -34.21
N ASP A 38 -46.64 1.16 -35.13
CA ASP A 38 -47.90 1.70 -35.61
C ASP A 38 -48.92 1.98 -34.47
N LEU A 39 -49.61 3.12 -34.57
CA LEU A 39 -50.72 3.56 -33.72
C LEU A 39 -52.05 2.82 -33.98
N GLY A 40 -52.11 1.89 -34.95
CA GLY A 40 -53.38 1.35 -35.47
C GLY A 40 -53.56 -0.18 -35.57
N GLN A 41 -52.53 -1.02 -35.81
CA GLN A 41 -52.76 -2.43 -36.20
C GLN A 41 -52.24 -3.53 -35.25
N TYR A 42 -51.47 -3.20 -34.21
CA TYR A 42 -51.21 -4.11 -33.09
C TYR A 42 -51.99 -3.61 -31.87
N PRO A 43 -52.53 -4.49 -30.99
CA PRO A 43 -53.26 -4.03 -29.80
C PRO A 43 -52.40 -2.99 -29.09
N LYS A 44 -52.95 -1.77 -28.89
CA LYS A 44 -52.28 -0.59 -28.32
C LYS A 44 -51.26 -1.03 -27.28
N ARG A 45 -50.03 -1.19 -27.73
CA ARG A 45 -48.95 -1.83 -26.98
C ARG A 45 -48.29 -0.65 -26.24
N ASN A 46 -48.98 -0.25 -25.17
CA ASN A 46 -48.95 1.09 -24.57
C ASN A 46 -47.74 1.36 -23.65
N ASP A 47 -46.65 0.61 -23.80
CA ASP A 47 -45.46 0.66 -22.93
C ASP A 47 -44.32 1.52 -23.49
N GLY A 48 -44.46 2.05 -24.71
CA GLY A 48 -43.56 3.05 -25.30
C GLY A 48 -42.09 2.61 -25.33
N ILE A 49 -41.17 3.56 -25.48
CA ILE A 49 -39.72 3.27 -25.56
C ILE A 49 -39.16 2.62 -24.29
N LYS A 50 -39.86 2.75 -23.15
CA LYS A 50 -39.54 2.11 -21.86
C LYS A 50 -39.59 0.58 -21.93
N ARG A 51 -40.30 -0.01 -22.90
CA ARG A 51 -40.29 -1.46 -23.14
C ARG A 51 -38.87 -2.02 -23.18
N VAL A 52 -37.94 -1.28 -23.78
CA VAL A 52 -36.55 -1.73 -23.92
C VAL A 52 -35.92 -1.98 -22.56
N THR A 53 -36.08 -1.06 -21.61
CA THR A 53 -35.68 -1.27 -20.22
C THR A 53 -36.34 -2.50 -19.60
N ASN A 54 -37.66 -2.60 -19.71
CA ASN A 54 -38.42 -3.67 -19.05
C ASN A 54 -38.01 -5.06 -19.56
N TRP A 55 -37.90 -5.24 -20.87
CA TRP A 55 -37.51 -6.52 -21.47
C TRP A 55 -36.06 -6.86 -21.20
N THR A 56 -35.17 -5.86 -21.17
CA THR A 56 -33.77 -6.07 -20.78
C THR A 56 -33.66 -6.54 -19.34
N ARG A 57 -34.38 -5.92 -18.40
CA ARG A 57 -34.38 -6.34 -16.99
C ARG A 57 -34.96 -7.75 -16.83
N GLN A 58 -36.09 -8.05 -17.46
CA GLN A 58 -36.69 -9.40 -17.45
C GLN A 58 -35.73 -10.45 -18.01
N THR A 59 -34.96 -10.11 -19.04
CA THR A 59 -33.96 -11.03 -19.60
C THR A 59 -32.80 -11.22 -18.64
N TYR A 60 -32.27 -10.14 -18.06
CA TYR A 60 -31.19 -10.16 -17.06
C TYR A 60 -31.56 -11.02 -15.84
N GLU A 61 -32.74 -10.79 -15.27
CA GLU A 61 -33.31 -11.56 -14.15
C GLU A 61 -33.61 -13.02 -14.56
N GLY A 62 -34.13 -13.20 -15.77
CA GLY A 62 -34.46 -14.51 -16.34
C GLY A 62 -33.26 -15.45 -16.47
N VAL A 63 -32.06 -14.89 -16.63
CA VAL A 63 -30.78 -15.61 -16.63
C VAL A 63 -30.03 -15.52 -15.30
N TYR A 64 -30.75 -15.46 -14.17
CA TYR A 64 -30.17 -15.41 -12.81
C TYR A 64 -29.20 -14.24 -12.63
N ASP A 65 -29.70 -13.04 -12.89
CA ASP A 65 -28.98 -11.78 -12.68
C ASP A 65 -27.64 -11.70 -13.41
N GLY A 66 -27.63 -12.18 -14.66
CA GLY A 66 -26.51 -12.07 -15.59
C GLY A 66 -25.54 -13.25 -15.63
N ILE A 67 -25.96 -14.46 -15.23
CA ILE A 67 -25.09 -15.65 -15.31
C ILE A 67 -24.73 -16.05 -16.75
N ARG A 68 -25.60 -15.71 -17.71
CA ARG A 68 -25.39 -15.93 -19.15
C ARG A 68 -25.20 -14.58 -19.87
N PRO A 69 -24.36 -14.52 -20.91
CA PRO A 69 -24.25 -13.33 -21.74
C PRO A 69 -25.60 -12.94 -22.39
N MET A 70 -25.82 -11.64 -22.50
CA MET A 70 -27.04 -11.05 -23.02
C MET A 70 -26.72 -10.05 -24.14
N TRP A 71 -27.03 -10.44 -25.37
CA TRP A 71 -26.87 -9.62 -26.57
C TRP A 71 -28.24 -9.11 -27.02
N GLN A 72 -28.61 -7.92 -26.54
CA GLN A 72 -29.94 -7.35 -26.80
C GLN A 72 -30.09 -6.88 -28.23
N VAL A 73 -31.33 -6.92 -28.72
CA VAL A 73 -31.68 -6.64 -30.11
C VAL A 73 -32.55 -5.37 -30.20
N PRO A 74 -31.99 -4.16 -30.05
CA PRO A 74 -32.75 -2.92 -30.17
C PRO A 74 -33.21 -2.68 -31.62
N GLN A 75 -34.39 -2.05 -31.76
CA GLN A 75 -34.98 -1.71 -33.07
C GLN A 75 -34.12 -0.68 -33.83
N CYS A 76 -33.82 -0.92 -35.11
CA CYS A 76 -33.32 0.10 -36.02
C CYS A 76 -34.08 0.20 -37.35
N PHE A 77 -35.13 -0.60 -37.52
CA PHE A 77 -35.94 -0.66 -38.75
C PHE A 77 -37.33 -0.02 -38.58
N ASP A 78 -38.00 0.23 -39.69
CA ASP A 78 -39.38 0.68 -39.78
C ASP A 78 -40.35 -0.49 -39.96
N TRP A 79 -41.41 -0.59 -39.15
CA TRP A 79 -42.43 -1.65 -39.28
C TRP A 79 -43.11 -1.74 -40.65
N ALA A 80 -42.99 -0.74 -41.52
CA ALA A 80 -43.39 -0.84 -42.91
C ALA A 80 -42.86 -2.11 -43.60
N ILE A 81 -41.69 -2.63 -43.20
CA ILE A 81 -41.08 -3.83 -43.77
C ILE A 81 -41.96 -5.10 -43.72
N ILE A 82 -42.96 -5.16 -42.84
CA ILE A 82 -43.87 -6.31 -42.73
C ILE A 82 -44.91 -6.33 -43.84
N LYS A 83 -45.08 -5.23 -44.59
CA LYS A 83 -46.04 -5.16 -45.70
C LYS A 83 -45.51 -5.93 -46.92
N ASN A 84 -46.43 -6.57 -47.63
CA ASN A 84 -46.12 -7.52 -48.71
C ASN A 84 -45.77 -6.79 -50.01
N THR A 85 -46.49 -5.71 -50.33
CA THR A 85 -46.26 -4.93 -51.55
C THR A 85 -45.51 -3.63 -51.28
N GLU A 86 -44.83 -3.10 -52.30
CA GLU A 86 -44.12 -1.82 -52.18
C GLU A 86 -45.07 -0.64 -51.95
N ALA A 87 -46.23 -0.62 -52.62
CA ALA A 87 -47.24 0.42 -52.44
C ALA A 87 -47.73 0.47 -50.98
N GLU A 88 -47.98 -0.69 -50.37
CA GLU A 88 -48.36 -0.76 -48.95
C GLU A 88 -47.24 -0.31 -48.01
N ARG A 89 -45.97 -0.57 -48.35
CA ARG A 89 -44.81 -0.09 -47.56
C ARG A 89 -44.69 1.43 -47.58
N LEU A 90 -44.89 2.04 -48.75
CA LEU A 90 -44.82 3.49 -48.93
C LEU A 90 -46.01 4.20 -48.25
N ALA A 91 -47.19 3.58 -48.25
CA ALA A 91 -48.39 4.10 -47.60
C ALA A 91 -48.50 3.76 -46.10
N ALA A 92 -47.61 2.93 -45.54
CA ALA A 92 -47.71 2.49 -44.16
C ALA A 92 -47.53 3.66 -43.16
N PRO A 93 -48.45 3.83 -42.18
CA PRO A 93 -48.42 4.93 -41.20
C PRO A 93 -47.43 4.64 -40.06
N SER A 94 -46.16 4.42 -40.40
CA SER A 94 -45.09 4.13 -39.45
C SER A 94 -43.89 5.06 -39.69
N ARG A 95 -42.76 4.80 -39.06
CA ARG A 95 -41.47 5.42 -39.39
C ARG A 95 -40.32 4.60 -38.80
N PRO A 96 -39.09 4.73 -39.32
CA PRO A 96 -37.93 4.25 -38.59
C PRO A 96 -37.73 5.05 -37.29
N PRO A 97 -37.01 4.47 -36.31
CA PRO A 97 -36.55 5.20 -35.13
C PRO A 97 -35.64 6.38 -35.50
N THR A 98 -35.71 7.48 -34.75
CA THR A 98 -34.75 8.59 -34.89
C THR A 98 -33.39 8.23 -34.29
N TYR A 99 -32.37 9.07 -34.52
CA TYR A 99 -31.07 8.88 -33.89
C TYR A 99 -31.16 8.83 -32.35
N GLU A 100 -31.91 9.75 -31.76
CA GLU A 100 -32.12 9.86 -30.31
C GLU A 100 -32.80 8.59 -29.77
N GLU A 101 -33.77 8.04 -30.49
CA GLU A 101 -34.44 6.80 -30.11
C GLU A 101 -33.51 5.59 -30.20
N VAL A 102 -32.74 5.43 -31.29
CA VAL A 102 -31.77 4.32 -31.42
C VAL A 102 -30.69 4.44 -30.33
N TYR A 103 -30.18 5.65 -30.10
CA TYR A 103 -29.17 5.91 -29.07
C TYR A 103 -29.71 5.60 -27.67
N ASN A 104 -30.92 6.07 -27.36
CA ASN A 104 -31.57 5.83 -26.08
C ASN A 104 -31.88 4.34 -25.85
N MET A 105 -32.43 3.63 -26.84
CA MET A 105 -32.72 2.20 -26.74
C MET A 105 -31.44 1.37 -26.52
N ALA A 106 -30.35 1.70 -27.23
CA ALA A 106 -29.07 1.02 -27.04
C ALA A 106 -28.53 1.20 -25.61
N TRP A 107 -28.61 2.42 -25.07
CA TRP A 107 -28.19 2.69 -23.69
C TRP A 107 -29.14 2.13 -22.64
N GLN A 108 -30.44 2.05 -22.89
CA GLN A 108 -31.38 1.31 -22.04
C GLN A 108 -30.99 -0.17 -21.94
N CYS A 109 -30.58 -0.80 -23.05
CA CYS A 109 -30.09 -2.18 -23.05
C CYS A 109 -28.81 -2.32 -22.19
N ILE A 110 -27.82 -1.44 -22.39
CA ILE A 110 -26.56 -1.47 -21.66
C ILE A 110 -26.77 -1.23 -20.16
N VAL A 111 -27.54 -0.21 -19.78
CA VAL A 111 -27.87 0.10 -18.38
C VAL A 111 -28.75 -1.00 -17.75
N GLY A 112 -29.58 -1.66 -18.55
CA GLY A 112 -30.38 -2.81 -18.15
C GLY A 112 -29.56 -4.08 -17.90
N GLY A 113 -28.27 -4.11 -18.28
CA GLY A 113 -27.35 -5.22 -18.01
C GLY A 113 -26.91 -6.00 -19.24
N ALA A 114 -27.20 -5.53 -20.45
CA ALA A 114 -26.71 -6.16 -21.68
C ALA A 114 -25.19 -6.01 -21.79
N ASN A 115 -24.51 -7.11 -22.15
CA ASN A 115 -23.07 -7.12 -22.42
C ASN A 115 -22.76 -7.26 -23.93
N GLY A 116 -23.79 -7.26 -24.78
CA GLY A 116 -23.68 -7.08 -26.21
C GLY A 116 -24.93 -6.43 -26.81
N LEU A 117 -24.79 -5.93 -28.03
CA LEU A 117 -25.88 -5.33 -28.82
C LEU A 117 -25.82 -5.86 -30.25
N VAL A 118 -26.97 -6.27 -30.77
CA VAL A 118 -27.12 -6.66 -32.18
C VAL A 118 -28.30 -5.89 -32.78
N PHE A 119 -28.02 -4.91 -33.63
CA PHE A 119 -29.07 -4.13 -34.28
C PHE A 119 -29.72 -4.94 -35.42
N TYR A 120 -31.02 -5.21 -35.30
CA TYR A 120 -31.78 -5.96 -36.30
C TYR A 120 -32.45 -5.00 -37.30
N SER A 121 -32.34 -5.19 -38.62
CA SER A 121 -31.45 -6.10 -39.34
C SER A 121 -30.87 -5.41 -40.59
N LEU A 122 -29.65 -5.79 -41.00
CA LEU A 122 -28.99 -5.24 -42.18
C LEU A 122 -29.83 -5.40 -43.46
N HIS A 123 -30.50 -6.55 -43.61
CA HIS A 123 -31.36 -6.84 -44.76
C HIS A 123 -32.57 -5.90 -44.80
N ASP A 124 -33.22 -5.67 -43.66
CA ASP A 124 -34.41 -4.83 -43.61
C ASP A 124 -34.11 -3.35 -43.77
N LEU A 125 -32.93 -2.89 -43.33
CA LEU A 125 -32.45 -1.54 -43.66
C LEU A 125 -32.34 -1.32 -45.17
N ARG A 126 -31.97 -2.35 -45.95
CA ARG A 126 -31.93 -2.27 -47.42
C ARG A 126 -33.32 -2.25 -48.04
N ARG A 127 -34.29 -2.96 -47.45
CA ARG A 127 -35.70 -2.95 -47.91
C ARG A 127 -36.37 -1.59 -47.72
N MET A 128 -35.82 -0.76 -46.85
CA MET A 128 -36.32 0.59 -46.58
C MET A 128 -35.86 1.63 -47.61
N GLU A 129 -34.95 1.30 -48.55
CA GLU A 129 -34.25 2.25 -49.44
C GLU A 129 -35.16 3.35 -50.04
N LYS A 130 -36.33 2.97 -50.56
CA LYS A 130 -37.26 3.90 -51.22
C LYS A 130 -37.95 4.89 -50.28
N ARG A 131 -37.96 4.60 -48.97
CA ARG A 131 -38.63 5.41 -47.95
C ARG A 131 -37.63 6.06 -46.99
N THR A 132 -36.57 5.36 -46.65
CA THR A 132 -35.45 5.87 -45.86
C THR A 132 -34.18 5.21 -46.41
N PRO A 133 -33.35 5.96 -47.14
CA PRO A 133 -32.15 5.41 -47.76
C PRO A 133 -31.29 4.60 -46.79
N PHE A 134 -30.72 3.51 -47.27
CA PHE A 134 -29.88 2.61 -46.48
C PHE A 134 -28.75 3.37 -45.78
N GLN A 135 -28.09 4.29 -46.49
CA GLN A 135 -27.00 5.10 -45.94
C GLN A 135 -27.44 5.97 -44.77
N GLN A 136 -28.67 6.49 -44.79
CA GLN A 136 -29.21 7.26 -43.67
C GLN A 136 -29.42 6.36 -42.44
N SER A 137 -30.11 5.23 -42.60
CA SER A 137 -30.44 4.33 -41.50
C SER A 137 -29.20 3.62 -40.93
N PHE A 138 -28.34 3.11 -41.81
CA PHE A 138 -27.06 2.50 -41.44
C PHE A 138 -26.10 3.53 -40.83
N GLY A 139 -26.14 4.77 -41.29
CA GLY A 139 -25.38 5.89 -40.72
C GLY A 139 -25.77 6.19 -39.27
N ILE A 140 -27.06 6.13 -38.93
CA ILE A 140 -27.55 6.24 -37.55
C ILE A 140 -26.97 5.13 -36.66
N VAL A 141 -27.11 3.87 -37.08
CA VAL A 141 -26.61 2.71 -36.33
C VAL A 141 -25.09 2.78 -36.13
N SER A 142 -24.36 3.13 -37.20
CA SER A 142 -22.90 3.28 -37.17
C SER A 142 -22.45 4.38 -36.19
N ARG A 143 -23.17 5.51 -36.16
CA ARG A 143 -22.89 6.61 -35.23
C ARG A 143 -23.14 6.19 -33.79
N VAL A 144 -24.25 5.50 -33.51
CA VAL A 144 -24.56 4.98 -32.16
C VAL A 144 -23.48 3.98 -31.71
N ALA A 145 -23.12 3.02 -32.55
CA ALA A 145 -22.07 2.05 -32.26
C ALA A 145 -20.72 2.72 -31.96
N LYS A 146 -20.34 3.73 -32.76
CA LYS A 146 -19.10 4.50 -32.53
C LYS A 146 -19.08 5.19 -31.17
N ASN A 147 -20.19 5.81 -30.75
CA ASN A 147 -20.28 6.46 -29.44
C ASN A 147 -20.16 5.46 -28.28
N ILE A 148 -20.82 4.30 -28.38
CA ILE A 148 -20.76 3.26 -27.35
C ILE A 148 -19.34 2.66 -27.25
N ARG A 149 -18.67 2.47 -28.40
CA ARG A 149 -17.32 1.92 -28.46
C ARG A 149 -16.28 2.74 -27.69
N MET A 150 -16.51 4.03 -27.49
CA MET A 150 -15.65 4.88 -26.66
C MET A 150 -15.49 4.36 -25.22
N PHE A 151 -16.45 3.55 -24.74
CA PHE A 151 -16.48 2.98 -23.40
C PHE A 151 -16.25 1.46 -23.37
N GLU A 152 -15.89 0.85 -24.50
CA GLU A 152 -15.72 -0.61 -24.69
C GLU A 152 -14.88 -1.24 -23.57
N LYS A 153 -13.72 -0.63 -23.25
CA LYS A 153 -12.83 -1.13 -22.20
C LYS A 153 -13.50 -1.19 -20.82
N VAL A 154 -14.26 -0.15 -20.45
CA VAL A 154 -14.95 -0.08 -19.15
C VAL A 154 -16.04 -1.14 -19.06
N PHE A 155 -16.73 -1.43 -20.17
CA PHE A 155 -17.79 -2.45 -20.20
C PHE A 155 -17.26 -3.88 -20.18
N LEU A 156 -16.13 -4.14 -20.86
CA LEU A 156 -15.57 -5.48 -20.96
C LEU A 156 -14.68 -5.85 -19.77
N GLU A 157 -13.98 -4.88 -19.16
CA GLU A 157 -13.02 -5.13 -18.07
C GLU A 157 -13.51 -4.63 -16.69
N GLY A 158 -14.53 -3.76 -16.63
CA GLY A 158 -15.01 -3.15 -15.40
C GLY A 158 -16.12 -3.93 -14.70
N SER A 159 -16.26 -3.74 -13.39
CA SER A 159 -17.44 -4.22 -12.63
C SER A 159 -18.59 -3.24 -12.73
N SER A 160 -19.84 -3.70 -12.70
CA SER A 160 -21.02 -2.83 -12.83
C SER A 160 -22.11 -3.12 -11.81
N ARG A 161 -22.90 -2.09 -11.48
CA ARG A 161 -24.11 -2.22 -10.65
C ARG A 161 -25.19 -1.23 -11.07
N ALA A 162 -26.44 -1.65 -11.01
CA ALA A 162 -27.59 -0.74 -11.20
C ALA A 162 -27.62 0.30 -10.07
N LEU A 163 -28.16 1.49 -10.37
CA LEU A 163 -28.38 2.56 -9.41
C LEU A 163 -29.87 2.85 -9.28
N GLU A 164 -30.31 3.07 -8.04
CA GLU A 164 -31.66 3.56 -7.77
C GLU A 164 -31.82 5.00 -8.23
N THR A 165 -32.98 5.28 -8.83
CA THR A 165 -33.30 6.60 -9.42
C THR A 165 -34.49 7.26 -8.72
N GLY A 166 -35.29 6.50 -7.97
CA GLY A 166 -36.56 6.95 -7.42
C GLY A 166 -37.62 7.29 -8.48
N ASN A 167 -37.40 6.93 -9.75
CA ASN A 167 -38.30 7.19 -10.86
C ASN A 167 -38.25 6.02 -11.85
N ASP A 168 -39.38 5.34 -12.04
CA ASP A 168 -39.46 4.16 -12.90
C ASP A 168 -39.19 4.45 -14.38
N ASP A 169 -39.36 5.69 -14.82
CA ASP A 169 -39.06 6.13 -16.19
C ASP A 169 -37.58 6.51 -16.38
N VAL A 170 -36.76 6.44 -15.33
CA VAL A 170 -35.33 6.72 -15.40
C VAL A 170 -34.54 5.51 -14.93
N VAL A 171 -33.57 5.08 -15.74
CA VAL A 171 -32.67 3.98 -15.40
C VAL A 171 -31.23 4.45 -15.31
N ALA A 172 -30.49 3.90 -14.35
CA ALA A 172 -29.10 4.26 -14.16
C ALA A 172 -28.25 3.03 -13.81
N ARG A 173 -26.99 3.04 -14.27
CA ARG A 173 -25.98 2.03 -13.96
C ARG A 173 -24.63 2.71 -13.84
N MET A 174 -23.80 2.16 -12.96
CA MET A 174 -22.42 2.58 -12.76
C MET A 174 -21.48 1.44 -13.11
N TRP A 175 -20.41 1.75 -13.82
CA TRP A 175 -19.26 0.88 -14.05
C TRP A 175 -18.03 1.43 -13.35
N THR A 176 -17.20 0.54 -12.82
CA THR A 176 -15.91 0.87 -12.20
C THR A 176 -14.80 0.09 -12.91
N HIS A 177 -13.83 0.81 -13.46
CA HIS A 177 -12.68 0.24 -14.16
C HIS A 177 -11.41 1.03 -13.81
N GLY A 178 -10.51 0.41 -13.06
CA GLY A 178 -9.35 1.09 -12.47
C GLY A 178 -9.77 2.28 -11.58
N GLU A 179 -9.19 3.45 -11.85
CA GLU A 179 -9.51 4.72 -11.22
C GLU A 179 -10.60 5.50 -11.97
N SER A 180 -11.41 4.86 -12.81
CA SER A 180 -12.51 5.54 -13.52
C SER A 180 -13.85 4.93 -13.13
N ARG A 181 -14.82 5.81 -12.88
CA ARG A 181 -16.23 5.45 -12.76
C ARG A 181 -17.00 6.06 -13.92
N LEU A 182 -17.73 5.22 -14.64
CA LEU A 182 -18.68 5.67 -15.66
C LEU A 182 -20.07 5.52 -15.08
N ILE A 183 -20.88 6.57 -15.13
CA ILE A 183 -22.28 6.55 -14.69
C ILE A 183 -23.14 6.97 -15.88
N ALA A 184 -24.09 6.12 -16.26
CA ALA A 184 -25.10 6.46 -17.25
C ALA A 184 -26.47 6.61 -16.57
N VAL A 185 -27.18 7.68 -16.89
CA VAL A 185 -28.54 7.98 -16.41
C VAL A 185 -29.40 8.26 -17.64
N ILE A 186 -30.44 7.44 -17.84
CA ILE A 186 -31.22 7.39 -19.08
C ILE A 186 -32.67 7.70 -18.76
N ASN A 187 -33.22 8.72 -19.40
CA ASN A 187 -34.65 8.94 -19.44
C ASN A 187 -35.27 7.99 -20.47
N ALA A 188 -36.00 6.98 -20.01
CA ALA A 188 -36.69 5.99 -20.82
C ALA A 188 -38.10 6.47 -21.24
N SER A 189 -38.34 7.78 -21.29
CA SER A 189 -39.63 8.40 -21.63
C SER A 189 -39.48 9.54 -22.65
N VAL A 190 -40.53 9.75 -23.43
CA VAL A 190 -40.68 10.87 -24.37
C VAL A 190 -41.11 12.17 -23.68
N LYS A 191 -41.24 12.16 -22.34
CA LYS A 191 -41.50 13.34 -21.51
C LYS A 191 -40.25 13.68 -20.69
N PRO A 192 -40.05 14.95 -20.31
CA PRO A 192 -39.01 15.29 -19.33
C PRO A 192 -39.23 14.54 -18.03
N GLN A 193 -38.14 14.12 -17.38
CA GLN A 193 -38.17 13.38 -16.12
C GLN A 193 -37.24 14.01 -15.09
N THR A 194 -37.49 13.71 -13.83
CA THR A 194 -36.56 14.03 -12.74
C THR A 194 -36.22 12.75 -11.98
N ALA A 195 -34.95 12.53 -11.67
CA ALA A 195 -34.50 11.39 -10.87
C ALA A 195 -33.46 11.81 -9.84
N THR A 196 -33.35 11.04 -8.76
CA THR A 196 -32.28 11.19 -7.78
C THR A 196 -31.30 10.04 -7.95
N VAL A 197 -30.07 10.34 -8.37
CA VAL A 197 -29.01 9.33 -8.55
C VAL A 197 -27.88 9.68 -7.60
N ARG A 198 -27.54 8.74 -6.69
CA ARG A 198 -26.51 8.94 -5.65
C ARG A 198 -26.71 10.23 -4.83
N GLY A 199 -27.97 10.54 -4.49
CA GLY A 199 -28.32 11.73 -3.69
C GLY A 199 -28.30 13.06 -4.46
N LYS A 200 -28.02 13.06 -5.76
CA LYS A 200 -28.11 14.25 -6.62
C LYS A 200 -29.37 14.21 -7.48
N LYS A 201 -30.07 15.34 -7.55
CA LYS A 201 -31.26 15.50 -8.40
C LYS A 201 -30.83 15.84 -9.83
N HIS A 202 -31.32 15.07 -10.80
CA HIS A 202 -31.10 15.26 -12.23
C HIS A 202 -32.42 15.62 -12.91
N ALA A 203 -32.45 16.72 -13.66
CA ALA A 203 -33.54 17.06 -14.56
C ALA A 203 -33.15 16.63 -15.98
N LEU A 204 -33.90 15.71 -16.58
CA LEU A 204 -33.59 15.07 -17.84
C LEU A 204 -34.61 15.47 -18.91
N LYS A 205 -34.13 15.88 -20.08
CA LYS A 205 -34.94 16.11 -21.28
C LYS A 205 -35.55 14.78 -21.78
N PRO A 206 -36.60 14.83 -22.61
CA PRO A 206 -37.12 13.64 -23.29
C PRO A 206 -36.00 12.83 -23.94
N LEU A 207 -36.00 11.52 -23.72
CA LEU A 207 -35.02 10.57 -24.28
C LEU A 207 -33.54 10.86 -23.95
N GLU A 208 -33.25 11.73 -22.97
CA GLU A 208 -31.88 12.09 -22.63
C GLU A 208 -31.08 10.89 -22.13
N VAL A 209 -29.85 10.79 -22.65
CA VAL A 209 -28.81 9.86 -22.21
C VAL A 209 -27.68 10.69 -21.63
N SER A 210 -27.61 10.78 -20.31
CA SER A 210 -26.54 11.52 -19.62
C SER A 210 -25.47 10.54 -19.16
N ILE A 211 -24.24 10.73 -19.64
CA ILE A 211 -23.09 9.88 -19.30
C ILE A 211 -22.06 10.76 -18.59
N PHE A 212 -21.62 10.32 -17.42
CA PHE A 212 -20.64 10.99 -16.59
C PHE A 212 -19.44 10.07 -16.41
N GLN A 213 -18.24 10.58 -16.67
CA GLN A 213 -17.01 9.91 -16.31
C GLN A 213 -16.39 10.65 -15.13
N GLU A 214 -16.36 10.00 -13.97
CA GLU A 214 -15.66 10.47 -12.78
C GLU A 214 -14.29 9.79 -12.76
N MET A 215 -13.21 10.58 -12.78
CA MET A 215 -11.90 10.05 -12.41
C MET A 215 -11.81 10.01 -10.89
N TYR A 216 -11.38 8.86 -10.36
CA TYR A 216 -11.08 8.59 -8.97
C TYR A 216 -9.75 9.26 -8.59
N THR A 217 -9.61 10.56 -8.84
CA THR A 217 -8.40 11.29 -8.46
C THR A 217 -8.39 11.55 -6.96
N ASN A 218 -7.21 11.55 -6.33
CA ASN A 218 -7.02 12.15 -5.00
C ASN A 218 -7.17 13.69 -5.02
N LYS A 219 -7.41 14.31 -6.20
CA LYS A 219 -7.63 15.75 -6.32
C LYS A 219 -8.70 16.23 -5.35
N VAL A 220 -8.28 17.22 -4.58
CA VAL A 220 -9.08 17.88 -3.56
C VAL A 220 -10.07 18.81 -4.24
N ASP A 221 -11.35 18.71 -3.87
CA ASP A 221 -12.31 19.77 -4.18
C ASP A 221 -12.00 20.96 -3.25
N THR A 222 -11.19 21.90 -3.74
CA THR A 222 -10.70 23.05 -2.98
C THR A 222 -11.80 24.00 -2.52
N ASN A 223 -13.03 23.82 -3.03
CA ASN A 223 -14.19 24.63 -2.62
C ASN A 223 -14.90 24.07 -1.38
N ARG A 224 -14.61 22.83 -0.99
CA ARG A 224 -15.20 22.22 0.20
C ARG A 224 -14.36 22.53 1.44
N LYS A 225 -15.02 22.94 2.52
CA LYS A 225 -14.37 23.09 3.82
C LYS A 225 -14.36 21.75 4.56
N PRO A 226 -13.25 21.36 5.21
CA PRO A 226 -13.23 20.20 6.08
C PRO A 226 -14.13 20.44 7.29
N LEU A 227 -14.68 19.36 7.85
CA LEU A 227 -15.42 19.35 9.11
C LEU A 227 -14.50 19.73 10.28
N PHE A 228 -13.26 19.21 10.24
CA PHE A 228 -12.18 19.60 11.13
C PHE A 228 -10.83 19.20 10.52
N LYS A 229 -9.76 19.77 11.06
CA LYS A 229 -8.37 19.44 10.74
C LYS A 229 -7.61 19.02 11.99
N ALA A 230 -6.69 18.08 11.84
CA ALA A 230 -5.78 17.68 12.91
C ALA A 230 -4.32 17.72 12.45
N GLY A 231 -3.44 18.33 13.24
CA GLY A 231 -2.00 18.20 13.10
C GLY A 231 -1.50 16.95 13.81
N LEU A 232 -0.72 16.11 13.13
CA LEU A 232 -0.22 14.84 13.66
C LEU A 232 1.31 14.83 13.59
N ILE A 233 1.94 14.57 14.74
CA ILE A 233 3.38 14.36 14.90
C ILE A 233 3.63 13.16 15.81
N THR A 234 4.86 12.65 15.82
CA THR A 234 5.26 11.50 16.64
C THR A 234 6.77 11.44 16.76
N ASP A 235 7.27 10.70 17.75
CA ASP A 235 8.67 10.37 17.92
C ASP A 235 9.52 11.65 17.90
N THR A 236 9.15 12.59 18.78
CA THR A 236 9.82 13.88 18.90
C THR A 236 11.15 13.76 19.64
N HIS A 237 11.31 12.75 20.50
CA HIS A 237 12.54 12.46 21.25
C HIS A 237 13.16 13.72 21.87
N VAL A 238 12.32 14.56 22.48
CA VAL A 238 12.76 15.77 23.18
C VAL A 238 13.71 15.37 24.32
N ALA A 239 14.83 16.08 24.39
CA ALA A 239 15.82 15.92 25.45
C ALA A 239 15.47 16.82 26.63
N GLN A 240 16.41 17.04 27.55
CA GLN A 240 16.16 17.79 28.78
C GLN A 240 16.07 19.32 28.61
N THR A 241 16.25 19.85 27.39
CA THR A 241 16.40 21.30 27.13
C THR A 241 15.38 21.84 26.15
N LYS A 242 15.08 23.14 26.23
CA LYS A 242 14.18 23.84 25.28
C LYS A 242 14.69 23.80 23.84
N GLU A 243 16.00 23.82 23.63
CA GLU A 243 16.58 23.74 22.29
C GLU A 243 16.25 22.42 21.57
N SER A 244 16.10 21.33 22.32
CA SER A 244 15.65 20.05 21.77
C SER A 244 14.19 20.06 21.26
N CYS A 245 13.39 21.07 21.65
CA CYS A 245 12.02 21.25 21.18
C CYS A 245 11.92 22.00 19.84
N ARG A 246 13.04 22.31 19.16
CA ARG A 246 13.01 23.08 17.89
C ARG A 246 12.14 22.45 16.80
N HIS A 247 12.10 21.12 16.70
CA HIS A 247 11.24 20.42 15.74
C HIS A 247 9.77 20.57 16.10
N VAL A 248 9.45 20.42 17.39
CA VAL A 248 8.10 20.62 17.94
C VAL A 248 7.62 22.03 17.60
N LYS A 249 8.45 23.05 17.87
CA LYS A 249 8.13 24.45 17.54
C LYS A 249 7.74 24.62 16.07
N ALA A 250 8.58 24.14 15.15
CA ALA A 250 8.32 24.25 13.71
C ALA A 250 7.03 23.52 13.27
N ALA A 251 6.75 22.33 13.81
CA ALA A 251 5.49 21.63 13.53
C ALA A 251 4.27 22.40 14.05
N TRP A 252 4.35 22.94 15.26
CA TRP A 252 3.27 23.72 15.85
C TRP A 252 3.02 25.03 15.09
N GLU A 253 4.05 25.69 14.59
CA GLU A 253 3.92 26.86 13.72
C GLU A 253 3.24 26.51 12.38
N LEU A 254 3.58 25.37 11.78
CA LEU A 254 2.88 24.83 10.59
C LEU A 254 1.39 24.61 10.89
N PHE A 255 1.08 23.98 12.02
CA PHE A 255 -0.30 23.71 12.45
C PHE A 255 -1.09 24.99 12.77
N ALA A 256 -0.44 25.98 13.36
CA ALA A 256 -1.02 27.30 13.63
C ALA A 256 -1.37 28.02 12.32
N LYS A 257 -0.48 27.95 11.32
CA LYS A 257 -0.71 28.50 9.98
C LYS A 257 -1.88 27.80 9.28
N ALA A 258 -1.99 26.48 9.43
CA ALA A 258 -3.08 25.70 8.85
C ALA A 258 -4.41 25.80 9.62
N LYS A 259 -4.40 26.42 10.82
CA LYS A 259 -5.52 26.56 11.75
C LYS A 259 -6.18 25.22 12.05
N VAL A 260 -5.38 24.25 12.48
CA VAL A 260 -5.91 22.93 12.86
C VAL A 260 -6.73 23.01 14.15
N ASP A 261 -7.72 22.13 14.28
CA ASP A 261 -8.63 22.08 15.44
C ASP A 261 -8.10 21.18 16.57
N LEU A 262 -7.18 20.26 16.23
CA LEU A 262 -6.55 19.30 17.13
C LEU A 262 -5.06 19.18 16.76
N VAL A 263 -4.18 19.05 17.75
CA VAL A 263 -2.81 18.57 17.57
C VAL A 263 -2.62 17.30 18.39
N ALA A 264 -2.11 16.24 17.75
CA ALA A 264 -1.79 14.98 18.41
C ALA A 264 -0.30 14.64 18.28
N ASN A 265 0.34 14.34 19.41
CA ASN A 265 1.66 13.69 19.46
C ASN A 265 1.47 12.20 19.78
N ILE A 266 1.86 11.34 18.84
CA ILE A 266 1.55 9.89 18.85
C ILE A 266 2.64 9.08 19.57
N GLY A 267 3.34 9.70 20.52
CA GLY A 267 4.22 9.03 21.48
C GLY A 267 5.70 9.14 21.13
N ASP A 268 6.53 8.63 22.06
CA ASP A 268 7.97 8.86 22.13
C ASP A 268 8.24 10.37 22.11
N ILE A 269 7.58 11.05 23.06
CA ILE A 269 7.56 12.50 23.17
C ILE A 269 8.94 12.99 23.60
N ALA A 270 9.47 12.39 24.66
CA ALA A 270 10.84 12.59 25.11
C ALA A 270 11.70 11.34 24.81
N ASP A 271 13.02 11.52 24.68
CA ASP A 271 13.94 10.40 24.38
C ASP A 271 14.11 9.44 25.56
N HIS A 272 13.86 9.93 26.76
CA HIS A 272 13.77 9.17 28.01
C HIS A 272 12.71 9.85 28.89
N HIS A 273 12.43 9.30 30.08
CA HIS A 273 11.67 10.01 31.10
C HIS A 273 12.42 11.29 31.54
N TYR A 274 12.07 12.41 30.93
CA TYR A 274 12.65 13.72 31.21
C TYR A 274 11.57 14.73 31.63
N PRO A 275 11.28 14.85 32.94
CA PRO A 275 10.40 15.89 33.47
C PRO A 275 10.75 17.31 33.01
N SER A 276 12.04 17.63 32.86
CA SER A 276 12.52 18.90 32.29
C SER A 276 12.19 19.03 30.80
N GLY A 277 12.33 17.96 30.02
CA GLY A 277 11.95 17.92 28.60
C GLY A 277 10.46 18.14 28.39
N TYR A 278 9.60 17.51 29.21
CA TYR A 278 8.15 17.74 29.16
C TYR A 278 7.77 19.19 29.47
N LYS A 279 8.38 19.81 30.48
CA LYS A 279 8.17 21.24 30.76
C LYS A 279 8.60 22.12 29.59
N ALA A 280 9.78 21.85 29.03
CA ALA A 280 10.31 22.59 27.89
C ALA A 280 9.42 22.45 26.63
N TYR A 281 8.87 21.26 26.39
CA TYR A 281 7.88 21.02 25.34
C TYR A 281 6.65 21.88 25.59
N ARG A 282 6.07 21.83 26.80
CA ARG A 282 4.89 22.62 27.17
C ARG A 282 5.10 24.12 26.99
N GLU A 283 6.23 24.63 27.48
CA GLU A 283 6.62 26.04 27.30
C GLU A 283 6.73 26.42 25.82
N THR A 284 7.30 25.54 25.00
CA THR A 284 7.42 25.75 23.56
C THR A 284 6.05 25.83 22.88
N VAL A 285 5.13 24.94 23.25
CA VAL A 285 3.77 24.97 22.73
C VAL A 285 3.01 26.22 23.18
N ASP A 286 3.08 26.56 24.47
CA ASP A 286 2.42 27.74 25.03
C ASP A 286 2.93 29.04 24.34
N GLU A 287 4.21 29.11 23.98
CA GLU A 287 4.80 30.20 23.20
C GLU A 287 4.17 30.31 21.80
N VAL A 288 4.05 29.19 21.07
CA VAL A 288 3.46 29.19 19.71
C VAL A 288 1.97 29.55 19.76
N ILE A 289 1.21 29.00 20.73
CA ILE A 289 -0.20 29.33 20.91
C ILE A 289 -0.36 30.82 21.22
N SER A 290 0.43 31.35 22.16
CA SER A 290 0.38 32.76 22.56
C SER A 290 0.71 33.71 21.40
N ALA A 291 1.64 33.32 20.52
CA ALA A 291 1.99 34.08 19.31
C ALA A 291 0.89 34.06 18.23
N ASN A 292 -0.12 33.19 18.34
CA ASN A 292 -1.17 32.97 17.34
C ASN A 292 -2.57 33.23 17.92
N ALA A 293 -2.87 34.51 18.20
CA ALA A 293 -4.14 34.93 18.78
C ALA A 293 -5.37 34.31 18.08
N GLY A 294 -6.31 33.80 18.87
CA GLY A 294 -7.55 33.17 18.38
C GLY A 294 -7.42 31.72 17.89
N TRP A 295 -6.22 31.13 17.96
CA TRP A 295 -6.02 29.70 17.68
C TRP A 295 -5.76 28.93 18.98
N ASN A 296 -6.63 27.98 19.30
CA ASN A 296 -6.55 27.16 20.51
C ASN A 296 -6.98 25.73 20.18
N PRO A 297 -6.09 24.90 19.61
CA PRO A 297 -6.43 23.54 19.23
C PRO A 297 -6.65 22.66 20.48
N LYS A 298 -7.44 21.60 20.35
CA LYS A 298 -7.37 20.49 21.31
C LYS A 298 -5.99 19.85 21.24
N GLU A 299 -5.53 19.26 22.34
CA GLU A 299 -4.23 18.61 22.41
C GLU A 299 -4.40 17.15 22.86
N LEU A 300 -3.76 16.22 22.17
CA LEU A 300 -3.73 14.80 22.53
C LEU A 300 -2.31 14.25 22.51
N TYR A 301 -2.02 13.38 23.47
CA TYR A 301 -0.73 12.76 23.67
C TYR A 301 -0.91 11.26 23.90
N VAL A 302 -0.22 10.48 23.09
CA VAL A 302 -0.06 9.04 23.29
C VAL A 302 1.19 8.83 24.14
N TYR A 303 1.11 7.92 25.10
CA TYR A 303 2.19 7.60 26.03
C TYR A 303 2.94 6.35 25.55
N ALA A 304 4.23 6.49 25.27
CA ALA A 304 5.04 5.43 24.67
C ALA A 304 6.18 4.97 25.58
N TRP A 305 7.03 4.10 25.06
CA TRP A 305 8.09 3.45 25.80
C TRP A 305 9.20 4.44 26.19
N HIS A 306 9.65 5.30 25.28
CA HIS A 306 10.71 6.26 25.61
C HIS A 306 10.26 7.24 26.72
N ASP A 307 8.96 7.55 26.79
CA ASP A 307 8.41 8.41 27.83
C ASP A 307 8.51 7.83 29.26
N ALA A 308 8.70 6.52 29.37
CA ALA A 308 8.92 5.77 30.61
C ALA A 308 10.32 5.18 30.74
N TYR A 309 11.14 5.26 29.68
CA TYR A 309 12.47 4.68 29.65
C TYR A 309 13.41 5.41 30.61
N ASP A 310 14.24 4.65 31.32
CA ASP A 310 15.22 5.17 32.28
C ASP A 310 14.60 5.96 33.44
N TYR A 311 13.38 5.60 33.85
CA TYR A 311 12.71 6.22 34.98
C TYR A 311 13.56 6.11 36.26
N ASN A 312 13.95 7.25 36.83
CA ASN A 312 14.86 7.36 37.98
C ASN A 312 16.22 6.64 37.78
N GLY A 313 16.74 6.58 36.55
CA GLY A 313 18.03 5.96 36.23
C GLY A 313 17.97 4.42 36.14
N ASP A 314 16.76 3.84 36.11
CA ASP A 314 16.56 2.41 35.99
C ASP A 314 16.18 2.01 34.55
N LEU A 315 17.06 1.23 33.93
CA LEU A 315 16.95 0.78 32.53
C LEU A 315 15.93 -0.37 32.32
N ASN A 316 15.18 -0.78 33.35
CA ASN A 316 14.29 -1.94 33.30
C ASN A 316 12.96 -1.66 32.57
N ARG A 317 12.54 -2.61 31.71
CA ARG A 317 11.43 -2.50 30.74
C ARG A 317 10.04 -2.85 31.33
N SER A 318 9.81 -2.71 32.63
CA SER A 318 8.60 -3.25 33.31
C SER A 318 7.41 -2.28 33.36
N VAL A 319 6.18 -2.80 33.18
CA VAL A 319 4.93 -2.01 33.15
C VAL A 319 4.60 -1.21 34.42
N PRO A 320 4.87 -1.67 35.66
CA PRO A 320 4.56 -0.89 36.87
C PRO A 320 5.14 0.53 36.83
N LYS A 321 6.41 0.67 36.41
CA LYS A 321 7.14 1.95 36.31
C LYS A 321 6.59 2.92 35.27
N ALA A 322 5.93 2.40 34.24
CA ALA A 322 5.30 3.24 33.23
C ALA A 322 4.15 4.06 33.83
N LYS A 323 3.51 3.58 34.90
CA LYS A 323 2.41 4.30 35.56
C LYS A 323 2.91 5.59 36.21
N GLU A 324 4.02 5.55 36.94
CA GLU A 324 4.59 6.74 37.57
C GLU A 324 5.17 7.71 36.53
N ALA A 325 5.91 7.19 35.54
CA ALA A 325 6.45 8.02 34.46
C ALA A 325 5.34 8.74 33.67
N PHE A 326 4.25 8.04 33.32
CA PHE A 326 3.13 8.64 32.61
C PHE A 326 2.36 9.66 33.46
N ALA A 327 2.35 9.51 34.80
CA ALA A 327 1.80 10.53 35.69
C ALA A 327 2.59 11.84 35.61
N ASP A 328 3.93 11.76 35.52
CA ASP A 328 4.78 12.94 35.30
C ASP A 328 4.55 13.54 33.91
N THR A 329 4.51 12.73 32.85
CA THR A 329 4.21 13.20 31.49
C THR A 329 2.86 13.94 31.46
N ARG A 330 1.81 13.37 32.07
CA ARG A 330 0.48 14.00 32.21
C ARG A 330 0.56 15.34 32.93
N LYS A 331 1.25 15.38 34.07
CA LYS A 331 1.39 16.57 34.91
C LYS A 331 2.14 17.70 34.20
N TYR A 332 3.29 17.40 33.59
CA TYR A 332 4.18 18.42 33.04
C TYR A 332 3.79 18.88 31.63
N LEU A 333 3.20 18.01 30.80
CA LEU A 333 2.66 18.40 29.48
C LEU A 333 1.22 18.92 29.54
N ARG A 334 0.52 18.76 30.67
CA ARG A 334 -0.94 18.93 30.77
C ARG A 334 -1.70 18.00 29.81
N ALA A 335 -1.19 16.79 29.63
CA ALA A 335 -1.73 15.81 28.69
C ALA A 335 -3.01 15.12 29.21
N ASN A 336 -3.73 14.46 28.30
CA ASN A 336 -4.91 13.64 28.57
C ASN A 336 -4.61 12.40 29.43
N ASP A 337 -5.64 11.67 29.85
CA ASP A 337 -5.46 10.36 30.48
C ASP A 337 -4.92 9.33 29.47
N THR A 338 -4.23 8.28 29.96
CA THR A 338 -3.62 7.24 29.11
C THR A 338 -4.64 6.51 28.24
N PHE A 339 -5.86 6.34 28.75
CA PHE A 339 -7.03 5.97 27.95
C PHE A 339 -7.94 7.20 27.88
N ALA A 340 -8.06 7.79 26.70
CA ALA A 340 -8.93 8.93 26.49
C ALA A 340 -9.84 8.72 25.29
N GLU A 341 -11.01 9.33 25.36
CA GLU A 341 -11.92 9.49 24.24
C GLU A 341 -12.31 10.96 24.19
N ILE A 342 -12.15 11.58 23.01
CA ILE A 342 -12.71 12.89 22.74
C ILE A 342 -13.53 12.85 21.47
N GLU A 343 -14.51 13.74 21.38
CA GLU A 343 -15.20 14.02 20.13
C GLU A 343 -14.55 15.22 19.43
N LEU A 344 -14.25 15.08 18.15
CA LEU A 344 -13.81 16.17 17.29
C LEU A 344 -14.78 16.27 16.11
N GLY A 345 -15.59 17.34 16.11
CA GLY A 345 -16.81 17.37 15.30
C GLY A 345 -17.72 16.19 15.67
N ASP A 346 -18.17 15.43 14.66
CA ASP A 346 -19.01 14.23 14.84
C ASP A 346 -18.19 12.92 14.79
N SER A 347 -16.89 12.94 15.08
CA SER A 347 -16.03 11.75 14.99
C SER A 347 -15.27 11.52 16.30
N PRO A 348 -15.29 10.28 16.84
CA PRO A 348 -14.55 9.96 18.05
C PRO A 348 -13.06 9.77 17.74
N VAL A 349 -12.22 10.28 18.64
CA VAL A 349 -10.78 10.05 18.66
C VAL A 349 -10.43 9.36 19.97
N LEU A 350 -9.94 8.13 19.86
CA LEU A 350 -9.54 7.28 20.97
C LEU A 350 -8.02 7.30 21.12
N VAL A 351 -7.54 7.40 22.35
CA VAL A 351 -6.12 7.39 22.70
C VAL A 351 -5.83 6.22 23.62
N PHE A 352 -4.76 5.48 23.31
CA PHE A 352 -4.32 4.33 24.10
C PHE A 352 -2.80 4.39 24.34
N PRO A 353 -2.31 3.95 25.51
CA PRO A 353 -0.88 3.93 25.76
C PRO A 353 -0.23 2.75 25.02
N GLN A 354 1.06 2.85 24.68
CA GLN A 354 1.81 1.74 24.08
C GLN A 354 1.73 0.48 24.96
N MET A 355 2.00 0.66 26.26
CA MET A 355 2.08 -0.41 27.24
C MET A 355 0.69 -0.68 27.83
N LEU A 356 0.07 -1.78 27.39
CA LEU A 356 -1.20 -2.26 27.93
C LEU A 356 -0.94 -3.31 29.04
N GLN A 357 -1.65 -3.18 30.15
CA GLN A 357 -1.71 -4.21 31.21
C GLN A 357 -2.53 -5.42 30.72
N ALA A 358 -2.55 -6.52 31.49
CA ALA A 358 -3.23 -7.75 31.09
C ALA A 358 -4.72 -7.57 30.71
N ASP A 359 -5.45 -6.69 31.41
CA ASP A 359 -6.84 -6.32 31.10
C ASP A 359 -6.96 -5.14 30.10
N GLY A 360 -5.84 -4.51 29.76
CA GLY A 360 -5.76 -3.34 28.89
C GLY A 360 -6.26 -3.60 27.48
N TYR A 361 -5.99 -4.77 26.89
CA TYR A 361 -6.54 -5.15 25.58
C TYR A 361 -8.05 -5.35 25.61
N ALA A 362 -8.60 -5.87 26.71
CA ALA A 362 -10.05 -6.01 26.86
C ALA A 362 -10.72 -4.63 27.00
N ARG A 363 -10.07 -3.68 27.69
CA ARG A 363 -10.53 -2.28 27.76
C ARG A 363 -10.44 -1.60 26.39
N TYR A 364 -9.34 -1.79 25.67
CA TYR A 364 -9.14 -1.30 24.31
C TYR A 364 -10.27 -1.75 23.38
N GLU A 365 -10.56 -3.06 23.33
CA GLU A 365 -11.62 -3.61 22.49
C GLU A 365 -13.00 -3.05 22.86
N ARG A 366 -13.31 -2.92 24.16
CA ARG A 366 -14.58 -2.32 24.59
C ARG A 366 -14.73 -0.86 24.15
N MET A 367 -13.68 -0.05 24.27
CA MET A 367 -13.73 1.36 23.86
C MET A 367 -13.89 1.50 22.35
N VAL A 368 -13.13 0.74 21.55
CA VAL A 368 -13.26 0.74 20.09
C VAL A 368 -14.65 0.29 19.67
N LYS A 369 -15.15 -0.83 20.22
CA LYS A 369 -16.48 -1.35 19.93
C LYS A 369 -17.57 -0.31 20.24
N SER A 370 -17.54 0.24 21.45
CA SER A 370 -18.51 1.25 21.91
C SER A 370 -18.51 2.50 21.02
N ALA A 371 -17.34 2.96 20.58
CA ALA A 371 -17.25 4.09 19.66
C ALA A 371 -17.85 3.74 18.29
N VAL A 372 -17.49 2.60 17.70
CA VAL A 372 -18.02 2.18 16.40
C VAL A 372 -19.54 2.01 16.43
N GLU A 373 -20.10 1.46 17.52
CA GLU A 373 -21.55 1.31 17.70
C GLU A 373 -22.27 2.66 17.84
N ARG A 374 -21.64 3.67 18.48
CA ARG A 374 -22.20 5.02 18.62
C ARG A 374 -22.12 5.85 17.34
N TYR A 375 -21.12 5.63 16.48
CA TYR A 375 -20.93 6.39 15.24
C TYR A 375 -20.79 5.49 13.99
N PRO A 376 -21.85 4.77 13.59
CA PRO A 376 -21.79 3.76 12.53
C PRO A 376 -21.41 4.32 11.14
N ASP A 377 -21.72 5.59 10.86
CA ASP A 377 -21.46 6.25 9.57
C ASP A 377 -20.25 7.18 9.58
N ARG A 378 -19.46 7.17 10.66
CA ARG A 378 -18.32 8.08 10.85
C ARG A 378 -17.04 7.28 11.08
N PRO A 379 -15.87 7.83 10.70
CA PRO A 379 -14.61 7.22 11.06
C PRO A 379 -14.40 7.27 12.57
N VAL A 380 -13.86 6.19 13.13
CA VAL A 380 -13.34 6.17 14.51
C VAL A 380 -11.82 6.25 14.41
N PHE A 381 -11.24 7.35 14.91
CA PHE A 381 -9.79 7.51 14.91
C PHE A 381 -9.20 6.86 16.14
N VAL A 382 -8.20 6.00 15.95
CA VAL A 382 -7.52 5.29 17.05
C VAL A 382 -6.06 5.67 17.03
N LEU A 383 -5.59 6.35 18.09
CA LEU A 383 -4.21 6.77 18.24
C LEU A 383 -3.47 5.75 19.11
N ASP A 384 -2.53 5.05 18.49
CA ASP A 384 -1.68 4.04 19.10
C ASP A 384 -0.23 4.30 18.71
N HIS A 385 0.71 4.33 19.65
CA HIS A 385 2.11 4.56 19.28
C HIS A 385 2.64 3.44 18.37
N VAL A 386 2.44 2.18 18.78
CA VAL A 386 2.85 1.01 18.01
C VAL A 386 1.77 0.65 16.97
N PRO A 387 2.11 0.56 15.68
CA PRO A 387 1.12 0.21 14.66
C PRO A 387 0.55 -1.20 14.86
N PRO A 388 -0.67 -1.47 14.36
CA PRO A 388 -1.17 -2.83 14.23
C PRO A 388 -0.24 -3.66 13.33
N ARG A 389 0.15 -4.84 13.78
CA ARG A 389 1.14 -5.69 13.07
C ARG A 389 0.74 -5.96 11.62
N GLY A 390 1.73 -5.98 10.72
CA GLY A 390 1.52 -6.34 9.31
C GLY A 390 0.73 -5.30 8.50
N THR A 391 0.72 -4.03 8.91
CA THR A 391 0.03 -2.94 8.20
C THR A 391 1.04 -1.99 7.54
N VAL A 392 1.64 -1.10 8.31
CA VAL A 392 2.63 -0.09 7.92
C VAL A 392 4.05 -0.50 8.37
N GLY A 393 5.08 0.17 7.86
CA GLY A 393 6.43 0.07 8.43
C GLY A 393 7.19 -1.26 8.26
N GLY A 394 6.87 -2.04 7.23
CA GLY A 394 7.55 -3.32 6.98
C GLY A 394 7.06 -4.49 7.84
N GLY A 395 5.92 -4.32 8.53
CA GLY A 395 5.16 -5.42 9.13
C GLY A 395 5.44 -5.73 10.60
N SER A 396 6.32 -4.97 11.27
CA SER A 396 6.39 -4.91 12.73
C SER A 396 5.13 -4.28 13.33
N GLY A 397 4.88 -4.49 14.62
CA GLY A 397 3.71 -3.95 15.31
C GLY A 397 3.07 -4.94 16.29
N ASP A 398 1.92 -4.53 16.82
CA ASP A 398 1.16 -5.27 17.83
C ASP A 398 0.11 -6.19 17.19
N ALA A 399 0.22 -7.50 17.46
CA ALA A 399 -0.64 -8.52 16.88
C ALA A 399 -2.06 -8.53 17.50
N GLU A 400 -2.19 -8.22 18.79
CA GLU A 400 -3.49 -8.20 19.46
C GLU A 400 -4.30 -6.97 19.05
N ARG A 401 -3.65 -5.80 18.94
CA ARG A 401 -4.27 -4.61 18.32
C ARG A 401 -4.76 -4.93 16.91
N ARG A 402 -3.93 -5.59 16.09
CA ARG A 402 -4.33 -6.02 14.74
C ARG A 402 -5.55 -6.95 14.78
N ARG A 403 -5.56 -7.96 15.66
CA ARG A 403 -6.67 -8.91 15.82
C ARG A 403 -7.98 -8.20 16.17
N ILE A 404 -7.94 -7.25 17.09
CA ILE A 404 -9.11 -6.47 17.53
C ILE A 404 -9.62 -5.57 16.39
N LEU A 405 -8.74 -4.76 15.81
CA LEU A 405 -9.12 -3.75 14.82
C LEU A 405 -9.63 -4.35 13.50
N ASN A 406 -9.22 -5.57 13.14
CA ASN A 406 -9.75 -6.30 11.98
C ASN A 406 -11.30 -6.45 11.99
N ARG A 407 -11.94 -6.29 13.15
CA ARG A 407 -13.39 -6.41 13.31
C ARG A 407 -14.16 -5.11 13.03
N TYR A 408 -13.45 -3.99 12.84
CA TYR A 408 -14.03 -2.65 12.82
C TYR A 408 -13.56 -1.83 11.60
N PRO A 409 -14.21 -1.96 10.42
CA PRO A 409 -13.76 -1.32 9.19
C PRO A 409 -13.75 0.21 9.20
N SER A 410 -14.63 0.85 10.00
CA SER A 410 -14.66 2.31 10.12
C SER A 410 -13.47 2.89 10.91
N VAL A 411 -12.60 2.05 11.48
CA VAL A 411 -11.43 2.51 12.20
C VAL A 411 -10.35 3.02 11.25
N ILE A 412 -9.80 4.18 11.61
CA ILE A 412 -8.56 4.70 11.06
C ILE A 412 -7.52 4.72 12.19
N ALA A 413 -6.62 3.74 12.19
CA ALA A 413 -5.56 3.61 13.17
C ALA A 413 -4.36 4.48 12.78
N ILE A 414 -3.93 5.37 13.67
CA ILE A 414 -2.85 6.34 13.45
C ILE A 414 -1.73 6.05 14.44
N SER A 415 -0.49 5.97 13.93
CA SER A 415 0.67 5.46 14.69
C SER A 415 2.00 6.17 14.41
N GLY A 416 3.00 5.86 15.25
CA GLY A 416 4.40 6.29 15.13
C GLY A 416 5.35 5.09 15.19
N HIS A 417 6.38 5.13 16.04
CA HIS A 417 7.24 4.01 16.47
C HIS A 417 8.23 3.45 15.42
N ILE A 418 7.81 3.36 14.16
CA ILE A 418 8.57 2.70 13.10
C ILE A 418 9.81 3.50 12.68
N HIS A 419 9.77 4.83 12.88
CA HIS A 419 10.77 5.79 12.43
C HIS A 419 11.03 5.68 10.92
N GLY A 420 10.36 6.53 10.13
CA GLY A 420 10.54 6.61 8.68
C GLY A 420 10.14 7.98 8.14
N THR A 421 10.36 8.21 6.85
CA THR A 421 9.95 9.44 6.14
C THR A 421 8.54 9.30 5.55
N LEU A 422 7.74 10.37 5.59
CA LEU A 422 6.43 10.41 4.93
C LEU A 422 6.47 10.33 3.40
N GLN A 423 7.67 10.42 2.80
CA GLN A 423 7.89 10.18 1.38
C GLN A 423 7.84 8.68 1.03
N SER A 424 7.94 7.80 2.02
CA SER A 424 7.75 6.37 1.81
C SER A 424 6.26 6.04 1.64
N LYS A 425 5.96 5.30 0.57
CA LYS A 425 4.59 4.82 0.27
C LYS A 425 4.10 3.73 1.26
N ARG A 426 4.95 3.27 2.19
CA ARG A 426 4.65 2.21 3.18
C ARG A 426 4.06 2.72 4.50
N HIS A 427 3.79 4.02 4.61
CA HIS A 427 3.22 4.64 5.83
C HIS A 427 1.69 4.79 5.77
N ILE A 428 1.03 4.23 4.75
CA ILE A 428 -0.41 3.99 4.73
C ILE A 428 -0.70 2.57 4.26
N TRP A 429 -1.71 1.95 4.86
CA TRP A 429 -2.16 0.60 4.53
C TRP A 429 -3.67 0.51 4.64
N GLN A 430 -4.30 -0.23 3.73
CA GLN A 430 -5.73 -0.54 3.78
C GLN A 430 -6.00 -2.03 3.57
N GLY A 431 -6.84 -2.59 4.43
CA GLY A 431 -7.34 -3.96 4.36
C GLY A 431 -8.67 -4.06 5.10
N GLU A 432 -8.69 -4.74 6.24
CA GLU A 432 -9.88 -4.84 7.09
C GLU A 432 -10.28 -3.47 7.70
N PHE A 433 -9.31 -2.58 7.90
CA PHE A 433 -9.46 -1.19 8.34
C PHE A 433 -8.34 -0.35 7.67
N THR A 434 -8.24 0.95 7.98
CA THR A 434 -7.14 1.79 7.50
C THR A 434 -6.09 2.02 8.59
N ALA A 435 -4.81 1.86 8.26
CA ALA A 435 -3.69 2.20 9.13
C ALA A 435 -2.82 3.29 8.49
N VAL A 436 -2.46 4.32 9.25
CA VAL A 436 -1.59 5.42 8.86
C VAL A 436 -0.47 5.55 9.89
N ASN A 437 0.74 5.83 9.43
CA ASN A 437 1.89 6.08 10.26
C ASN A 437 2.45 7.47 9.99
N CYS A 438 2.77 8.20 11.05
CA CYS A 438 3.19 9.60 10.96
C CYS A 438 4.71 9.77 10.74
N GLY A 439 5.46 8.67 10.60
CA GLY A 439 6.92 8.70 10.44
C GLY A 439 7.62 9.01 11.77
N CYS A 440 8.55 9.97 11.81
CA CYS A 440 9.12 10.49 13.05
C CYS A 440 9.65 11.93 12.89
N MET A 441 9.89 12.63 14.01
CA MET A 441 10.53 13.95 14.06
C MET A 441 11.98 13.92 14.56
N HIS A 442 12.61 12.74 14.60
CA HIS A 442 13.97 12.60 15.10
C HIS A 442 14.90 12.01 14.05
N ARG A 443 15.19 10.71 14.15
CA ARG A 443 16.03 9.98 13.21
C ARG A 443 15.27 8.77 12.72
N TRP A 444 15.65 8.29 11.55
CA TRP A 444 15.18 7.03 11.03
C TRP A 444 16.34 6.28 10.40
N GLY A 445 16.26 4.96 10.43
CA GLY A 445 17.27 4.07 9.87
C GLY A 445 16.65 2.71 9.65
N GLY A 446 16.65 2.26 8.40
CA GLY A 446 16.13 0.94 8.05
C GLY A 446 17.15 -0.17 8.34
N SER A 447 16.66 -1.41 8.37
CA SER A 447 17.53 -2.57 8.18
C SER A 447 17.57 -2.93 6.71
N MET A 448 18.76 -2.88 6.09
CA MET A 448 18.97 -3.34 4.72
C MET A 448 19.66 -4.70 4.71
N VAL A 449 19.53 -5.40 3.58
CA VAL A 449 20.23 -6.68 3.38
C VAL A 449 21.74 -6.41 3.29
N GLY A 450 22.53 -7.17 4.04
CA GLY A 450 23.99 -7.19 3.95
C GLY A 450 24.76 -6.00 4.56
N HIS A 451 24.09 -4.99 5.14
CA HIS A 451 24.72 -3.97 5.99
C HIS A 451 23.71 -3.13 6.80
N SER A 452 24.19 -2.46 7.85
CA SER A 452 23.44 -1.44 8.59
C SER A 452 23.36 -0.13 7.82
N VAL A 453 22.18 0.49 7.79
CA VAL A 453 22.01 1.81 7.17
C VAL A 453 22.37 2.91 8.16
N PRO A 454 23.16 3.92 7.77
CA PRO A 454 23.36 5.11 8.60
C PRO A 454 22.01 5.78 8.92
N SER A 455 21.83 6.21 10.17
CA SER A 455 20.63 6.97 10.54
C SER A 455 20.54 8.27 9.76
N ARG A 456 19.37 8.58 9.19
CA ARG A 456 19.04 9.84 8.55
C ARG A 456 18.13 10.66 9.48
N SER A 457 18.19 11.99 9.39
CA SER A 457 17.27 12.86 10.14
C SER A 457 15.88 12.85 9.49
N SER A 458 14.84 13.10 10.28
CA SER A 458 13.46 13.25 9.82
C SER A 458 12.75 14.34 10.60
N TYR A 459 11.87 15.09 9.94
CA TYR A 459 11.17 16.24 10.51
C TYR A 459 9.69 16.24 10.09
N ASN A 460 9.07 15.07 10.12
CA ASN A 460 7.75 14.85 9.52
C ASN A 460 6.61 15.48 10.32
N ALA A 461 5.60 15.94 9.61
CA ALA A 461 4.28 16.25 10.14
C ALA A 461 3.20 15.86 9.13
N ILE A 462 2.00 15.53 9.62
CA ILE A 462 0.81 15.35 8.79
C ILE A 462 -0.25 16.38 9.18
N ILE A 463 -0.95 16.94 8.20
CA ILE A 463 -2.23 17.61 8.41
C ILE A 463 -3.32 16.69 7.89
N MET A 464 -4.14 16.17 8.80
CA MET A 464 -5.32 15.38 8.48
C MET A 464 -6.52 16.30 8.30
N GLU A 465 -7.23 16.20 7.19
CA GLU A 465 -8.47 16.94 6.91
C GLU A 465 -9.63 15.96 6.80
N VAL A 466 -10.66 16.13 7.62
CA VAL A 466 -11.81 15.22 7.64
C VAL A 466 -13.00 15.89 6.97
N TYR A 467 -13.54 15.24 5.95
CA TYR A 467 -14.74 15.64 5.23
C TYR A 467 -15.86 14.63 5.51
N LYS A 468 -17.07 14.94 5.04
CA LYS A 468 -18.24 14.06 5.24
C LYS A 468 -18.07 12.66 4.61
N ASP A 469 -17.38 12.61 3.48
CA ASP A 469 -17.31 11.46 2.57
C ASP A 469 -15.87 10.97 2.33
N TYR A 470 -14.86 11.62 2.92
CA TYR A 470 -13.48 11.16 2.88
C TYR A 470 -12.61 11.83 3.95
N VAL A 471 -11.44 11.26 4.22
CA VAL A 471 -10.34 11.84 5.01
C VAL A 471 -9.13 12.02 4.09
N LEU A 472 -8.44 13.16 4.20
CA LEU A 472 -7.16 13.41 3.56
C LEU A 472 -6.04 13.45 4.60
N PHE A 473 -4.88 12.90 4.24
CA PHE A 473 -3.63 13.06 4.99
C PHE A 473 -2.63 13.78 4.10
N ARG A 474 -2.39 15.06 4.41
CA ARG A 474 -1.40 15.92 3.75
C ARG A 474 -0.07 15.75 4.44
N ARG A 475 0.97 15.44 3.67
CA ARG A 475 2.27 15.00 4.19
C ARG A 475 3.29 16.12 4.08
N TYR A 476 3.97 16.42 5.18
CA TYR A 476 5.06 17.39 5.24
C TYR A 476 6.32 16.66 5.74
N PRO A 477 7.19 16.18 4.84
CA PRO A 477 8.39 15.44 5.23
C PRO A 477 9.40 16.30 6.01
N ASN A 478 9.30 17.63 5.89
CA ASN A 478 10.15 18.56 6.59
C ASN A 478 9.37 19.80 7.08
N VAL A 479 9.22 19.97 8.39
CA VAL A 479 8.54 21.14 8.96
C VAL A 479 9.34 22.45 8.83
N PHE A 480 10.66 22.39 8.58
CA PHE A 480 11.48 23.59 8.37
C PHE A 480 11.36 24.16 6.96
N THR A 481 10.98 23.31 6.00
CA THR A 481 10.68 23.68 4.62
C THR A 481 9.30 23.10 4.32
N PRO A 482 8.22 23.77 4.77
CA PRO A 482 6.88 23.18 4.89
C PRO A 482 6.16 23.08 3.54
N GLU A 483 6.80 22.47 2.55
CA GLU A 483 6.19 22.09 1.29
C GLU A 483 5.45 20.76 1.46
N GLU A 484 4.19 20.72 1.00
CA GLU A 484 3.40 19.49 0.98
C GLU A 484 3.97 18.53 -0.07
N PHE A 485 4.25 17.31 0.34
CA PHE A 485 4.72 16.26 -0.54
C PHE A 485 3.56 15.67 -1.35
N GLU A 486 3.73 15.65 -2.68
CA GLU A 486 2.70 15.20 -3.64
C GLU A 486 1.35 15.88 -3.37
N ALA A 487 1.32 17.23 -3.34
CA ALA A 487 0.14 18.01 -2.96
C ALA A 487 -1.13 17.75 -3.81
N ASP A 488 -0.96 17.33 -5.07
CA ASP A 488 -2.05 16.93 -5.96
C ASP A 488 -2.55 15.49 -5.72
N ASP A 489 -1.81 14.72 -4.92
CA ASP A 489 -2.06 13.30 -4.60
C ASP A 489 -1.91 13.02 -3.09
N PRO A 490 -2.68 13.72 -2.22
CA PRO A 490 -2.69 13.41 -0.79
C PRO A 490 -3.20 11.99 -0.56
N TRP A 491 -2.85 11.38 0.58
CA TRP A 491 -3.46 10.10 0.93
C TRP A 491 -4.93 10.30 1.27
N ARG A 492 -5.81 9.47 0.70
CA ARG A 492 -7.26 9.63 0.81
C ARG A 492 -7.96 8.35 1.24
N VAL A 493 -8.75 8.45 2.30
CA VAL A 493 -9.62 7.37 2.78
C VAL A 493 -11.06 7.74 2.47
N ASP A 494 -11.75 6.97 1.62
CA ASP A 494 -13.17 7.20 1.35
C ASP A 494 -14.03 6.74 2.53
N LEU A 495 -15.13 7.47 2.79
CA LEU A 495 -16.09 7.21 3.86
C LEU A 495 -17.51 6.96 3.31
N PRO A 496 -18.28 6.01 3.89
CA PRO A 496 -17.81 5.01 4.86
C PRO A 496 -16.79 4.07 4.20
N TYR A 497 -15.76 3.69 4.95
CA TYR A 497 -14.72 2.81 4.41
C TYR A 497 -15.27 1.42 4.12
N SER A 498 -14.88 0.87 2.98
CA SER A 498 -15.12 -0.53 2.61
C SER A 498 -13.85 -1.12 1.99
N LYS A 499 -13.63 -2.42 2.15
CA LYS A 499 -12.45 -3.11 1.61
C LYS A 499 -12.40 -3.04 0.08
N GLU A 500 -13.55 -2.96 -0.57
CA GLU A 500 -13.71 -2.78 -2.01
C GLU A 500 -13.17 -1.41 -2.47
N SER A 501 -13.36 -0.38 -1.64
CA SER A 501 -12.85 0.98 -1.87
C SER A 501 -11.36 1.17 -1.52
N ALA A 502 -10.70 0.15 -0.95
CA ALA A 502 -9.32 0.26 -0.48
C ALA A 502 -8.35 0.59 -1.63
N ARG A 503 -7.64 1.72 -1.50
CA ARG A 503 -6.63 2.25 -2.43
C ARG A 503 -5.22 1.78 -2.08
N TYR A 504 -4.95 1.67 -0.78
CA TYR A 504 -3.61 1.41 -0.24
C TYR A 504 -3.42 -0.05 0.19
N THR A 505 -3.99 -1.00 -0.55
CA THR A 505 -3.67 -2.42 -0.36
C THR A 505 -2.27 -2.71 -0.90
N PRO A 506 -1.44 -3.55 -0.26
CA PRO A 506 -0.13 -3.93 -0.78
C PRO A 506 -0.17 -4.44 -2.22
N GLN A 507 -1.20 -5.18 -2.61
CA GLN A 507 -1.37 -5.73 -3.94
C GLN A 507 -1.59 -4.64 -5.00
N LYS A 508 -2.54 -3.72 -4.76
CA LYS A 508 -2.78 -2.58 -5.68
C LYS A 508 -1.57 -1.66 -5.75
N GLN A 509 -0.92 -1.40 -4.62
CA GLN A 509 0.28 -0.57 -4.58
C GLN A 509 1.43 -1.19 -5.37
N ALA A 510 1.65 -2.50 -5.22
CA ALA A 510 2.64 -3.23 -6.02
C ALA A 510 2.29 -3.24 -7.52
N ALA A 511 1.02 -3.43 -7.88
CA ALA A 511 0.57 -3.46 -9.28
C ALA A 511 0.67 -2.09 -9.97
N ASN A 512 0.50 -0.99 -9.21
CA ASN A 512 0.56 0.38 -9.72
C ASN A 512 1.96 1.00 -9.59
N GLU A 513 2.89 0.36 -8.89
CA GLU A 513 4.24 0.88 -8.72
C GLU A 513 5.00 0.79 -10.04
N LYS A 514 5.36 1.96 -10.59
CA LYS A 514 6.28 2.04 -11.71
C LYS A 514 7.69 1.73 -11.20
N PRO A 515 8.36 0.68 -11.72
CA PRO A 515 9.74 0.40 -11.33
C PRO A 515 10.64 1.58 -11.69
N ALA A 516 11.50 1.99 -10.76
CA ALA A 516 12.51 3.01 -11.02
C ALA A 516 13.45 2.56 -12.15
N ALA A 517 13.81 3.47 -13.04
CA ALA A 517 14.65 3.16 -14.20
C ALA A 517 15.97 3.91 -14.16
N PHE A 518 17.05 3.25 -14.60
CA PHE A 518 18.30 3.95 -14.84
C PHE A 518 18.20 4.85 -16.09
N PRO A 519 19.02 5.92 -16.18
CA PRO A 519 19.16 6.69 -17.40
C PRO A 519 19.51 5.82 -18.61
N LYS A 520 19.12 6.27 -19.80
CA LYS A 520 19.53 5.63 -21.05
C LYS A 520 21.07 5.57 -21.10
N ASP A 521 21.60 4.43 -21.52
CA ASP A 521 23.04 4.14 -21.60
C ASP A 521 23.79 4.06 -20.25
N ALA A 522 23.06 3.96 -19.13
CA ALA A 522 23.68 3.72 -17.82
C ALA A 522 24.51 2.44 -17.82
N LYS A 523 25.68 2.49 -17.18
CA LYS A 523 26.60 1.36 -17.07
C LYS A 523 27.07 1.19 -15.63
N LEU A 524 27.24 -0.07 -15.23
CA LEU A 524 27.87 -0.42 -13.97
C LEU A 524 29.39 -0.31 -14.11
N SER A 525 30.04 0.42 -13.21
CA SER A 525 31.49 0.56 -13.12
C SER A 525 32.02 -0.24 -11.93
N LEU A 526 33.01 -1.08 -12.18
CA LEU A 526 33.70 -1.90 -11.18
C LEU A 526 35.18 -1.54 -11.21
N LYS A 527 35.68 -0.93 -10.14
CA LYS A 527 37.07 -0.47 -10.05
C LYS A 527 37.78 -1.05 -8.84
N VAL A 528 38.88 -1.75 -9.08
CA VAL A 528 39.78 -2.21 -8.03
C VAL A 528 40.45 -1.01 -7.36
N ILE A 529 40.40 -0.96 -6.04
CA ILE A 529 41.00 0.08 -5.21
C ILE A 529 42.23 -0.49 -4.49
N GLY A 530 43.38 0.17 -4.67
CA GLY A 530 44.66 -0.24 -4.09
C GLY A 530 45.44 -1.24 -4.96
N ASN A 531 46.77 -1.26 -4.78
CA ASN A 531 47.67 -2.26 -5.33
C ASN A 531 48.73 -2.62 -4.26
N PRO A 532 48.64 -3.77 -3.60
CA PRO A 532 47.66 -4.84 -3.80
C PRO A 532 46.22 -4.45 -3.39
N MET A 533 45.20 -5.15 -3.92
CA MET A 533 43.78 -4.75 -3.80
C MET A 533 43.30 -4.68 -2.34
N LYS A 534 42.64 -3.57 -1.99
CA LYS A 534 42.01 -3.34 -0.68
C LYS A 534 40.49 -3.41 -0.74
N ALA A 535 39.88 -2.95 -1.83
CA ALA A 535 38.44 -2.96 -2.04
C ALA A 535 38.08 -2.95 -3.53
N LEU A 536 36.80 -3.23 -3.82
CA LEU A 536 36.17 -3.00 -5.11
C LEU A 536 35.17 -1.84 -4.96
N ALA A 537 35.39 -0.76 -5.69
CA ALA A 537 34.40 0.29 -5.85
C ALA A 537 33.36 -0.16 -6.89
N VAL A 538 32.11 -0.20 -6.46
CA VAL A 538 30.94 -0.46 -7.31
C VAL A 538 30.19 0.85 -7.48
N SER A 539 30.19 1.40 -8.69
CA SER A 539 29.59 2.71 -8.98
C SER A 539 28.63 2.63 -10.16
N PHE A 540 27.49 3.31 -10.06
CA PHE A 540 26.46 3.32 -11.09
C PHE A 540 25.69 4.65 -11.08
N PRO A 541 25.15 5.11 -12.23
CA PRO A 541 24.23 6.25 -12.24
C PRO A 541 23.04 5.99 -11.32
N ALA A 542 22.58 7.01 -10.58
CA ALA A 542 21.33 6.92 -9.85
C ALA A 542 20.16 6.73 -10.82
N ALA A 543 19.11 6.02 -10.39
CA ALA A 543 17.88 5.91 -11.15
C ALA A 543 17.18 7.29 -11.27
N MET A 544 16.41 7.46 -12.34
CA MET A 544 15.70 8.72 -12.64
C MET A 544 14.63 8.98 -11.58
N GLU A 545 13.84 7.97 -11.25
CA GLU A 545 12.98 7.96 -10.07
C GLU A 545 13.76 7.38 -8.89
N ALA A 546 13.66 8.00 -7.71
CA ALA A 546 14.33 7.49 -6.52
C ALA A 546 13.69 6.16 -6.08
N PRO A 547 14.42 5.02 -6.12
CA PRO A 547 13.90 3.75 -5.66
C PRO A 547 13.90 3.73 -4.12
N ASN A 548 13.20 2.77 -3.52
CA ASN A 548 13.36 2.48 -2.10
C ASN A 548 14.78 1.99 -1.80
N ARG A 549 15.33 1.13 -2.66
CA ARG A 549 16.70 0.62 -2.54
C ARG A 549 17.30 0.19 -3.87
N TYR A 550 18.62 0.11 -3.91
CA TYR A 550 19.39 -0.58 -4.94
C TYR A 550 19.85 -1.93 -4.39
N LYS A 551 19.42 -2.98 -5.07
CA LYS A 551 19.77 -4.38 -4.81
C LYS A 551 21.05 -4.71 -5.57
N ILE A 552 22.09 -5.10 -4.86
CA ILE A 552 23.43 -5.38 -5.39
C ILE A 552 23.77 -6.84 -5.12
N GLU A 553 24.04 -7.58 -6.18
CA GLU A 553 24.34 -9.00 -6.11
C GLU A 553 25.61 -9.31 -6.88
N ALA A 554 26.45 -10.19 -6.34
CA ALA A 554 27.61 -10.73 -7.04
C ALA A 554 27.48 -12.25 -7.18
N PHE A 555 27.90 -12.76 -8.34
CA PHE A 555 27.81 -14.16 -8.71
C PHE A 555 29.15 -14.67 -9.24
N VAL A 556 29.42 -15.93 -8.98
CA VAL A 556 30.54 -16.68 -9.56
C VAL A 556 30.01 -17.92 -10.27
N LYS A 557 30.79 -18.47 -11.20
CA LYS A 557 30.55 -19.81 -11.72
C LYS A 557 31.29 -20.80 -10.83
N ASP A 558 30.58 -21.80 -10.33
CA ASP A 558 31.21 -22.88 -9.57
C ASP A 558 32.01 -23.83 -10.49
N LYS A 559 32.59 -24.89 -9.90
CA LYS A 559 33.43 -25.86 -10.62
C LYS A 559 32.72 -26.61 -11.75
N ILE A 560 31.39 -26.66 -11.74
CA ILE A 560 30.57 -27.29 -12.79
C ILE A 560 29.89 -26.25 -13.70
N GLY A 561 30.29 -24.98 -13.59
CA GLY A 561 29.79 -23.88 -14.40
C GLY A 561 28.44 -23.30 -13.95
N LYS A 562 27.89 -23.77 -12.82
CA LYS A 562 26.62 -23.26 -12.29
C LYS A 562 26.86 -21.88 -11.67
N ARG A 563 25.94 -20.96 -11.97
CA ARG A 563 25.93 -19.61 -11.43
C ARG A 563 25.47 -19.63 -9.98
N VAL A 564 26.32 -19.16 -9.06
CA VAL A 564 26.07 -19.12 -7.62
C VAL A 564 26.17 -17.68 -7.11
N ARG A 565 25.16 -17.23 -6.35
CA ARG A 565 25.20 -15.93 -5.68
C ARG A 565 26.12 -16.04 -4.47
N VAL A 566 27.08 -15.13 -4.35
CA VAL A 566 28.07 -15.10 -3.25
C VAL A 566 28.00 -13.82 -2.42
N LEU A 567 27.32 -12.80 -2.94
CA LEU A 567 27.08 -11.53 -2.25
C LEU A 567 25.65 -11.06 -2.49
N ARG A 568 25.05 -10.53 -1.42
CA ARG A 568 23.87 -9.68 -1.51
C ARG A 568 24.01 -8.47 -0.57
N ARG A 569 23.83 -7.26 -1.12
CA ARG A 569 23.76 -6.00 -0.37
C ARG A 569 22.67 -5.09 -0.93
N ASP A 570 21.94 -4.42 -0.06
CA ASP A 570 20.93 -3.43 -0.44
C ASP A 570 21.36 -2.04 0.02
N VAL A 571 21.51 -1.09 -0.89
CA VAL A 571 21.78 0.32 -0.58
C VAL A 571 20.46 1.07 -0.57
N LEU A 572 20.18 1.86 0.47
CA LEU A 572 18.97 2.67 0.51
C LEU A 572 18.98 3.70 -0.64
N GLY A 573 17.84 3.92 -1.29
CA GLY A 573 17.71 5.00 -2.25
C GLY A 573 17.59 6.36 -1.56
N ASP A 574 17.71 7.43 -2.34
CA ASP A 574 17.65 8.82 -1.85
C ASP A 574 16.26 9.44 -2.05
N TYR A 575 15.22 8.65 -1.79
CA TYR A 575 13.81 9.06 -1.95
C TYR A 575 13.37 10.12 -0.93
N ASP A 576 14.06 10.21 0.20
CA ASP A 576 13.90 11.24 1.23
C ASP A 576 14.66 12.54 0.93
N VAL A 577 15.60 12.50 -0.03
CA VAL A 577 16.38 13.66 -0.44
C VAL A 577 15.62 14.42 -1.53
N LEU A 578 15.64 15.74 -1.45
CA LEU A 578 15.11 16.62 -2.49
C LEU A 578 15.75 16.28 -3.84
N GLU A 579 14.95 16.22 -4.90
CA GLU A 579 15.40 15.77 -6.22
C GLU A 579 16.62 16.54 -6.74
N SER A 580 16.65 17.86 -6.53
CA SER A 580 17.78 18.73 -6.90
C SER A 580 19.09 18.44 -6.15
N MET A 581 19.01 17.79 -4.99
CA MET A 581 20.13 17.47 -4.11
C MET A 581 20.54 15.99 -4.21
N ARG A 582 19.81 15.16 -4.96
CA ARG A 582 20.13 13.74 -5.11
C ARG A 582 21.45 13.55 -5.85
N PRO A 583 22.29 12.59 -5.40
CA PRO A 583 23.52 12.29 -6.11
C PRO A 583 23.21 11.70 -7.49
N LYS A 584 23.93 12.14 -8.53
CA LYS A 584 23.82 11.60 -9.89
C LYS A 584 24.41 10.19 -10.03
N THR A 585 25.31 9.83 -9.11
CA THR A 585 26.02 8.55 -9.09
C THR A 585 25.98 8.00 -7.67
N VAL A 586 25.64 6.73 -7.55
CA VAL A 586 25.76 5.96 -6.31
C VAL A 586 27.05 5.16 -6.37
N SER A 587 27.82 5.17 -5.28
CA SER A 587 29.05 4.41 -5.18
C SER A 587 29.18 3.80 -3.79
N LEU A 588 29.66 2.56 -3.74
CA LEU A 588 29.97 1.86 -2.50
C LEU A 588 31.28 1.09 -2.67
N GLU A 589 31.99 0.92 -1.56
CA GLU A 589 33.17 0.08 -1.52
C GLU A 589 32.84 -1.26 -0.86
N ILE A 590 33.20 -2.34 -1.55
CA ILE A 590 33.13 -3.70 -1.01
C ILE A 590 34.56 -4.12 -0.71
N SER A 591 34.85 -4.41 0.56
CA SER A 591 36.16 -4.88 1.00
C SER A 591 36.65 -6.06 0.15
N ALA A 592 37.96 -6.11 -0.16
CA ALA A 592 38.58 -7.19 -0.93
C ALA A 592 38.30 -8.58 -0.33
N LEU A 593 37.97 -8.62 0.96
CA LEU A 593 37.67 -9.81 1.76
C LEU A 593 36.38 -10.54 1.37
N TYR A 594 35.53 -9.91 0.57
CA TYR A 594 34.37 -10.58 -0.01
C TYR A 594 34.72 -11.41 -1.25
N PHE A 595 35.96 -11.32 -1.74
CA PHE A 595 36.38 -11.92 -2.99
C PHE A 595 37.49 -12.93 -2.79
N ASP A 596 37.68 -13.76 -3.81
CA ASP A 596 38.77 -14.71 -3.94
C ASP A 596 39.69 -14.25 -5.08
N PRO A 597 41.02 -14.39 -4.95
CA PRO A 597 41.98 -13.96 -5.98
C PRO A 597 41.82 -14.79 -7.25
N CYS A 598 42.07 -14.17 -8.41
CA CYS A 598 41.94 -14.80 -9.74
C CYS A 598 40.53 -15.34 -10.08
N VAL A 599 39.49 -14.98 -9.32
CA VAL A 599 38.10 -15.36 -9.62
C VAL A 599 37.40 -14.21 -10.35
N GLU A 600 36.62 -14.54 -11.37
CA GLU A 600 35.74 -13.59 -12.06
C GLU A 600 34.37 -13.52 -11.38
N TYR A 601 33.90 -12.30 -11.13
CA TYR A 601 32.61 -12.02 -10.51
C TYR A 601 31.71 -11.27 -11.49
N GLU A 602 30.46 -11.71 -11.63
CA GLU A 602 29.37 -10.98 -12.28
C GLU A 602 28.61 -10.17 -11.23
N PHE A 603 28.57 -8.86 -11.37
CA PHE A 603 27.78 -7.97 -10.53
C PHE A 603 26.49 -7.56 -11.23
N ASN A 604 25.41 -7.53 -10.46
CA ASN A 604 24.11 -7.00 -10.85
C ASN A 604 23.66 -5.92 -9.88
N VAL A 605 23.19 -4.78 -10.41
CA VAL A 605 22.55 -3.71 -9.64
C VAL A 605 21.13 -3.52 -10.15
N THR A 606 20.13 -3.66 -9.28
CA THR A 606 18.71 -3.58 -9.62
C THR A 606 18.03 -2.52 -8.75
N PRO A 607 17.42 -1.47 -9.31
CA PRO A 607 16.64 -0.52 -8.54
C PRO A 607 15.31 -1.18 -8.15
N CYS A 608 14.92 -1.07 -6.89
CA CYS A 608 13.74 -1.72 -6.33
C CYS A 608 12.81 -0.68 -5.68
N GLY A 609 11.54 -0.72 -6.06
CA GLY A 609 10.49 0.13 -5.49
C GLY A 609 10.14 -0.17 -4.03
N PHE A 610 9.18 0.60 -3.49
CA PHE A 610 8.62 0.42 -2.15
C PHE A 610 7.79 -0.85 -2.04
N PHE A 611 7.31 -1.46 -3.10
CA PHE A 611 6.57 -2.73 -3.03
C PHE A 611 7.30 -3.83 -3.80
N ASP A 612 8.63 -3.72 -3.85
CA ASP A 612 9.56 -4.68 -4.45
C ASP A 612 9.42 -4.86 -5.96
N ALA A 613 8.79 -3.90 -6.65
CA ALA A 613 8.84 -3.81 -8.09
C ALA A 613 10.29 -3.57 -8.55
N GLU A 614 10.84 -4.49 -9.34
CA GLU A 614 12.22 -4.44 -9.81
C GLU A 614 12.32 -3.75 -11.17
N GLY A 615 13.21 -2.75 -11.28
CA GLY A 615 13.56 -2.15 -12.55
C GLY A 615 14.55 -3.00 -13.35
N THR A 616 14.90 -2.54 -14.54
CA THR A 616 15.90 -3.23 -15.36
C THR A 616 17.28 -3.15 -14.68
N LYS A 617 17.93 -4.30 -14.51
CA LYS A 617 19.24 -4.38 -13.86
C LYS A 617 20.38 -3.90 -14.76
N LEU A 618 21.42 -3.35 -14.15
CA LEU A 618 22.74 -3.18 -14.78
C LEU A 618 23.63 -4.36 -14.42
N SER A 619 24.48 -4.78 -15.35
CA SER A 619 25.40 -5.91 -15.18
C SER A 619 26.80 -5.55 -15.65
N ALA A 620 27.83 -6.03 -14.94
CA ALA A 620 29.23 -5.96 -15.34
C ALA A 620 30.02 -7.11 -14.71
N THR A 621 31.14 -7.50 -15.33
CA THR A 621 32.06 -8.51 -14.79
C THR A 621 33.39 -7.89 -14.40
N VAL A 622 34.05 -8.48 -13.41
CA VAL A 622 35.41 -8.09 -13.00
C VAL A 622 36.20 -9.32 -12.58
N ALA A 623 37.42 -9.44 -13.11
CA ALA A 623 38.39 -10.45 -12.69
C ALA A 623 39.23 -9.89 -11.53
N MET A 624 39.28 -10.63 -10.42
CA MET A 624 40.05 -10.22 -9.25
C MET A 624 41.55 -10.43 -9.46
N PRO A 625 42.41 -9.51 -8.99
CA PRO A 625 43.86 -9.62 -9.16
C PRO A 625 44.43 -10.82 -8.38
N GLN A 626 45.64 -11.23 -8.75
CA GLN A 626 46.33 -12.37 -8.14
C GLN A 626 46.69 -12.16 -6.67
N ARG A 627 46.96 -10.91 -6.27
CA ARG A 627 47.36 -10.54 -4.92
C ARG A 627 46.42 -9.48 -4.35
N PHE A 628 45.82 -9.81 -3.21
CA PHE A 628 45.12 -8.83 -2.38
C PHE A 628 46.09 -8.28 -1.35
N ALA A 629 45.78 -7.11 -0.80
CA ALA A 629 46.56 -6.61 0.32
C ALA A 629 46.49 -7.66 1.44
N ASP A 630 47.64 -7.99 2.03
CA ASP A 630 47.60 -8.64 3.33
C ASP A 630 46.92 -7.66 4.27
N MET A 631 45.65 -7.94 4.58
CA MET A 631 44.87 -7.08 5.46
C MET A 631 45.41 -7.17 6.90
N GLY A 632 46.35 -8.09 7.18
CA GLY A 632 47.21 -8.07 8.37
C GLY A 632 46.68 -8.83 9.58
N GLY A 633 45.82 -9.84 9.38
CA GLY A 633 45.07 -10.49 10.48
C GLY A 633 45.40 -11.95 10.66
N ARG A 634 45.82 -12.35 11.86
CA ARG A 634 46.00 -13.76 12.23
C ARG A 634 44.62 -14.40 12.44
N LYS A 635 44.31 -15.50 11.74
CA LYS A 635 43.14 -16.31 12.06
C LYS A 635 43.32 -16.91 13.46
N ILE A 636 42.43 -16.57 14.38
CA ILE A 636 42.47 -17.02 15.78
C ILE A 636 41.38 -18.05 16.08
N TYR A 637 40.37 -18.16 15.21
CA TYR A 637 39.26 -19.09 15.39
C TYR A 637 38.62 -19.45 14.04
N GLU A 638 38.16 -20.68 13.90
CA GLU A 638 37.41 -21.17 12.75
C GLU A 638 36.41 -22.24 13.19
N VAL A 639 35.21 -22.22 12.60
CA VAL A 639 34.21 -23.27 12.68
C VAL A 639 33.89 -23.70 11.25
N LYS A 640 33.96 -25.00 10.96
CA LYS A 640 33.66 -25.56 9.62
C LYS A 640 32.40 -26.43 9.65
N GLY A 641 31.28 -25.84 9.23
CA GLY A 641 30.07 -26.57 8.89
C GLY A 641 29.42 -27.38 10.04
N ALA A 642 28.68 -28.41 9.64
CA ALA A 642 27.83 -29.24 10.50
C ALA A 642 28.54 -30.06 11.58
N SER A 643 29.85 -30.29 11.44
CA SER A 643 30.64 -31.13 12.35
C SER A 643 31.08 -30.43 13.63
N GLU A 644 31.03 -29.09 13.69
CA GLU A 644 31.45 -28.30 14.85
C GLU A 644 30.30 -27.39 15.30
N GLN A 645 29.50 -27.88 16.26
CA GLN A 645 28.34 -27.16 16.77
C GLN A 645 28.75 -26.13 17.83
N LEU A 646 28.41 -24.86 17.61
CA LEU A 646 28.53 -23.80 18.62
C LEU A 646 27.46 -23.94 19.70
N PRO A 647 27.76 -23.63 20.99
CA PRO A 647 26.77 -23.58 22.05
C PRO A 647 25.64 -22.61 21.71
N VAL A 648 24.40 -23.02 21.93
CA VAL A 648 23.21 -22.24 21.56
C VAL A 648 22.55 -21.66 22.81
N LEU A 649 22.41 -20.33 22.85
CA LEU A 649 21.77 -19.60 23.92
C LEU A 649 20.48 -18.93 23.42
N ALA A 650 19.44 -18.88 24.26
CA ALA A 650 18.18 -18.21 23.94
C ALA A 650 18.05 -16.87 24.67
N GLY A 651 17.55 -15.86 23.97
CA GLY A 651 17.34 -14.50 24.48
C GLY A 651 18.64 -13.82 24.95
N TRP A 652 18.49 -12.62 25.52
CA TRP A 652 19.63 -11.83 26.03
C TRP A 652 20.07 -12.24 27.46
N ASN A 653 19.16 -12.86 28.22
CA ASN A 653 19.37 -13.18 29.64
C ASN A 653 19.63 -14.67 29.92
N GLY A 654 19.52 -15.54 28.91
CA GLY A 654 19.99 -16.93 28.93
C GLY A 654 19.33 -17.83 29.99
N VAL A 655 18.19 -18.44 29.69
CA VAL A 655 17.65 -19.57 30.47
C VAL A 655 16.77 -20.45 29.56
N LYS A 656 17.24 -21.65 29.18
CA LYS A 656 16.59 -22.73 28.38
C LYS A 656 16.53 -22.59 26.83
N PRO A 657 16.64 -23.71 26.07
CA PRO A 657 16.69 -23.68 24.60
C PRO A 657 15.30 -23.50 23.95
N ILE A 658 15.21 -22.59 22.97
CA ILE A 658 14.06 -22.43 22.04
C ILE A 658 14.42 -23.04 20.65
N SER A 659 15.65 -23.48 20.48
CA SER A 659 16.26 -23.91 19.22
C SER A 659 16.88 -25.30 19.33
N THR A 660 16.98 -25.98 18.19
CA THR A 660 17.67 -27.27 18.04
C THR A 660 18.58 -27.21 16.81
N CYS A 661 19.77 -27.79 16.91
CA CYS A 661 20.64 -28.07 15.78
C CYS A 661 20.48 -29.56 15.44
N ASP A 662 20.16 -29.89 14.19
CA ASP A 662 20.06 -31.29 13.79
C ASP A 662 21.44 -31.90 13.45
N SER A 663 21.46 -33.21 13.21
CA SER A 663 22.69 -33.95 12.87
C SER A 663 23.36 -33.50 11.56
N ASN A 664 22.66 -32.69 10.76
CA ASN A 664 23.18 -32.13 9.51
C ASN A 664 23.67 -30.69 9.68
N GLY A 665 23.77 -30.18 10.91
CA GLY A 665 24.27 -28.83 11.19
C GLY A 665 23.27 -27.72 10.85
N VAL A 666 21.99 -28.07 10.73
CA VAL A 666 20.93 -27.11 10.42
C VAL A 666 20.31 -26.61 11.74
N TYR A 667 20.39 -25.30 11.95
CA TYR A 667 19.84 -24.64 13.12
C TYR A 667 18.39 -24.24 12.85
N ARG A 668 17.47 -24.71 13.71
CA ARG A 668 16.07 -24.28 13.73
C ARG A 668 15.82 -23.34 14.90
N CYS A 669 15.38 -22.14 14.59
CA CYS A 669 14.97 -21.15 15.58
C CYS A 669 13.44 -21.03 15.52
N ASN A 670 12.71 -21.22 16.63
CA ASN A 670 11.25 -21.14 16.63
C ASN A 670 10.69 -19.71 16.77
N GLY A 671 11.53 -18.70 16.55
CA GLY A 671 11.25 -17.28 16.79
C GLY A 671 11.96 -16.74 18.04
N GLY A 672 12.05 -15.42 18.14
CA GLY A 672 12.82 -14.72 19.17
C GLY A 672 14.29 -14.54 18.77
N ILE A 673 15.17 -14.61 19.77
CA ILE A 673 16.60 -14.37 19.62
C ILE A 673 17.36 -15.62 20.01
N VAL A 674 18.17 -16.12 19.08
CA VAL A 674 19.06 -17.26 19.26
C VAL A 674 20.49 -16.77 19.08
N ARG A 675 21.39 -17.20 19.95
CA ARG A 675 22.80 -16.82 19.93
C ARG A 675 23.66 -18.07 19.82
N LEU A 676 24.54 -18.12 18.83
CA LEU A 676 25.63 -19.09 18.78
C LEU A 676 26.82 -18.46 19.50
N HIS A 677 27.13 -19.00 20.66
CA HIS A 677 28.12 -18.42 21.56
C HIS A 677 29.54 -18.70 21.09
N LEU A 678 30.35 -17.65 21.01
CA LEU A 678 31.77 -17.78 20.69
C LEU A 678 32.60 -17.80 21.97
N PRO A 679 33.72 -18.57 22.02
CA PRO A 679 34.52 -18.67 23.23
C PRO A 679 34.96 -17.29 23.77
N ASP A 680 34.71 -17.03 25.04
CA ASP A 680 35.08 -15.77 25.70
C ASP A 680 36.58 -15.45 25.58
N SER A 681 37.42 -16.49 25.53
CA SER A 681 38.88 -16.37 25.39
C SER A 681 39.32 -15.67 24.10
N LEU A 682 38.49 -15.66 23.04
CA LEU A 682 38.77 -14.93 21.80
C LEU A 682 38.84 -13.42 22.03
N TRP A 683 38.10 -12.95 23.02
CA TRP A 683 37.86 -11.53 23.26
C TRP A 683 38.67 -10.97 24.43
N ASN A 684 39.39 -11.81 25.17
CA ASN A 684 40.26 -11.40 26.28
C ASN A 684 41.57 -10.76 25.77
N VAL A 685 41.43 -9.58 25.16
CA VAL A 685 42.50 -8.76 24.58
C VAL A 685 42.25 -7.28 24.90
N PRO A 686 43.25 -6.39 24.81
CA PRO A 686 43.06 -4.97 25.12
C PRO A 686 42.00 -4.28 24.24
N LYS A 687 41.34 -3.25 24.79
CA LYS A 687 40.57 -2.26 24.00
C LYS A 687 41.39 -1.74 22.81
N GLY A 688 40.72 -1.48 21.70
CA GLY A 688 41.31 -1.00 20.44
C GLY A 688 41.74 -2.11 19.50
N THR A 689 41.90 -3.36 19.98
CA THR A 689 42.21 -4.53 19.15
C THR A 689 41.17 -4.66 18.04
N LYS A 690 41.63 -4.85 16.81
CA LYS A 690 40.77 -4.97 15.64
C LYS A 690 40.47 -6.44 15.35
N PHE A 691 39.23 -6.69 14.95
CA PHE A 691 38.72 -8.01 14.63
C PHE A 691 38.04 -8.01 13.27
N ARG A 692 38.11 -9.16 12.62
CA ARG A 692 37.30 -9.52 11.46
C ARG A 692 36.58 -10.82 11.73
N CYS A 693 35.28 -10.84 11.48
CA CYS A 693 34.45 -12.04 11.49
C CYS A 693 33.89 -12.30 10.10
N GLU A 694 34.18 -13.46 9.53
CA GLU A 694 33.62 -13.94 8.27
C GLU A 694 32.58 -15.01 8.58
N LEU A 695 31.33 -14.78 8.19
CA LEU A 695 30.19 -15.67 8.42
C LEU A 695 29.64 -16.11 7.05
N ASP A 696 29.85 -17.38 6.70
CA ASP A 696 29.22 -18.02 5.56
C ASP A 696 28.10 -18.92 6.06
N PHE A 697 26.89 -18.71 5.55
CA PHE A 697 25.71 -19.50 5.94
C PHE A 697 24.79 -19.71 4.75
N ARG A 698 24.00 -20.77 4.82
CA ARG A 698 22.94 -21.07 3.86
C ARG A 698 21.59 -20.83 4.50
N ILE A 699 20.72 -20.10 3.81
CA ILE A 699 19.32 -19.97 4.20
C ILE A 699 18.59 -21.23 3.74
N VAL A 700 17.95 -21.95 4.68
CA VAL A 700 17.30 -23.24 4.43
C VAL A 700 15.80 -23.10 4.60
N GLY A 701 15.04 -23.36 3.53
CA GLY A 701 13.58 -23.32 3.52
C GLY A 701 13.00 -22.07 2.84
N ALA A 702 11.96 -22.27 2.03
CA ALA A 702 11.27 -21.23 1.25
C ALA A 702 10.18 -20.50 2.07
N GLU A 703 10.25 -20.51 3.40
CA GLU A 703 9.23 -19.85 4.21
C GLU A 703 9.28 -18.34 3.96
N LYS A 704 8.12 -17.72 3.72
CA LYS A 704 7.94 -16.28 3.49
C LYS A 704 8.22 -15.44 4.75
N LYS A 705 9.36 -15.64 5.41
CA LYS A 705 9.70 -15.04 6.69
C LYS A 705 11.10 -14.44 6.66
N SER A 706 11.24 -13.23 7.17
CA SER A 706 12.53 -12.56 7.32
C SER A 706 13.15 -12.84 8.68
N PHE A 707 14.48 -12.93 8.72
CA PHE A 707 15.25 -12.97 9.96
C PHE A 707 16.55 -12.20 9.79
N HIS A 708 17.13 -11.77 10.89
CA HIS A 708 18.45 -11.18 10.93
C HIS A 708 19.47 -12.18 11.39
N VAL A 709 20.66 -12.11 10.81
CA VAL A 709 21.83 -12.84 11.28
C VAL A 709 23.01 -11.87 11.36
N GLY A 710 23.76 -11.90 12.45
CA GLY A 710 24.83 -10.93 12.68
C GLY A 710 25.66 -11.22 13.92
N LEU A 711 26.71 -10.44 14.12
CA LEU A 711 27.54 -10.50 15.33
C LEU A 711 27.09 -9.39 16.30
N ALA A 712 26.86 -9.72 17.57
CA ALA A 712 26.45 -8.75 18.58
C ALA A 712 27.10 -8.98 19.95
N CYS A 713 27.28 -7.87 20.68
CA CYS A 713 27.49 -7.89 22.12
C CYS A 713 26.12 -7.89 22.82
N PRO A 714 25.80 -8.85 23.69
CA PRO A 714 24.50 -8.93 24.34
C PRO A 714 24.33 -7.96 25.51
N ARG A 715 25.42 -7.42 26.09
CA ARG A 715 25.38 -6.49 27.24
C ARG A 715 26.48 -5.41 27.18
N PRO A 716 26.10 -4.12 27.02
CA PRO A 716 24.80 -3.66 26.54
C PRO A 716 24.53 -4.20 25.14
N LEU A 717 23.25 -4.41 24.80
CA LEU A 717 22.88 -4.94 23.50
C LEU A 717 23.39 -4.03 22.38
N ARG A 718 24.29 -4.55 21.56
CA ARG A 718 24.83 -3.86 20.40
C ARG A 718 25.20 -4.82 19.28
N TYR A 719 24.60 -4.63 18.11
CA TYR A 719 25.02 -5.30 16.88
C TYR A 719 26.28 -4.62 16.31
N LEU A 720 27.30 -5.42 15.98
CA LEU A 720 28.52 -4.98 15.30
C LEU A 720 28.41 -5.09 13.78
N GLY A 721 27.60 -6.04 13.32
CA GLY A 721 27.22 -6.20 11.93
C GLY A 721 26.04 -7.15 11.83
N ARG A 722 25.10 -6.85 10.93
CA ARG A 722 23.83 -7.56 10.82
C ARG A 722 23.40 -7.59 9.36
N ALA A 723 23.00 -8.76 8.89
CA ALA A 723 22.36 -8.96 7.60
C ALA A 723 20.88 -9.29 7.85
N LEU A 724 19.98 -8.49 7.28
CA LEU A 724 18.58 -8.89 7.13
C LEU A 724 18.49 -9.90 5.99
N THR A 725 17.79 -11.01 6.19
CA THR A 725 17.41 -11.94 5.13
C THR A 725 15.92 -11.71 4.81
N PRO A 726 15.56 -11.36 3.56
CA PRO A 726 14.18 -11.06 3.23
C PRO A 726 13.35 -12.36 3.11
N PRO A 727 12.00 -12.26 3.19
CA PRO A 727 11.11 -13.41 3.03
C PRO A 727 11.36 -14.17 1.72
N GLY A 728 11.46 -15.51 1.80
CA GLY A 728 11.61 -16.37 0.61
C GLY A 728 13.00 -16.38 -0.01
N ASP A 729 13.99 -15.69 0.57
CA ASP A 729 15.37 -15.78 0.10
C ASP A 729 15.98 -17.15 0.45
N THR A 730 16.76 -17.73 -0.46
CA THR A 730 17.41 -19.04 -0.26
C THR A 730 18.83 -19.02 -0.82
N GLY A 731 19.66 -19.95 -0.33
CA GLY A 731 21.02 -20.16 -0.85
C GLY A 731 22.13 -19.65 0.05
N ASP A 732 23.36 -19.69 -0.48
CA ASP A 732 24.59 -19.36 0.26
C ASP A 732 24.80 -17.84 0.31
N VAL A 733 25.15 -17.34 1.49
CA VAL A 733 25.38 -15.91 1.78
C VAL A 733 26.64 -15.77 2.62
N ARG A 734 27.50 -14.81 2.26
CA ARG A 734 28.68 -14.39 3.03
C ARG A 734 28.43 -13.02 3.67
N SER A 735 28.73 -12.90 4.95
CA SER A 735 28.77 -11.65 5.70
C SER A 735 30.15 -11.47 6.33
N VAL A 736 30.81 -10.34 6.06
CA VAL A 736 32.10 -9.98 6.66
C VAL A 736 31.89 -8.74 7.54
N ILE A 737 32.28 -8.86 8.81
CA ILE A 737 32.12 -7.84 9.86
C ILE A 737 33.51 -7.47 10.38
N GLU A 738 33.89 -6.20 10.25
CA GLU A 738 35.14 -5.66 10.80
C GLU A 738 34.81 -4.67 11.92
N PHE A 739 35.48 -4.77 13.07
CA PHE A 739 35.24 -3.88 14.21
C PHE A 739 36.48 -3.72 15.10
N SER A 740 36.53 -2.61 15.84
CA SER A 740 37.46 -2.41 16.94
C SER A 740 36.78 -2.74 18.26
N LYS A 741 37.46 -3.49 19.12
CA LYS A 741 36.95 -3.79 20.46
C LYS A 741 36.95 -2.52 21.32
N GLU A 742 35.80 -2.16 21.87
CA GLU A 742 35.66 -0.88 22.57
C GLU A 742 35.88 -0.93 24.08
N GLN A 743 35.88 -2.13 24.68
CA GLN A 743 36.04 -2.36 26.13
C GLN A 743 36.82 -3.65 26.41
N ASP A 744 37.38 -3.80 27.62
CA ASP A 744 38.33 -4.87 27.93
C ASP A 744 37.71 -6.28 28.11
N SER A 745 36.40 -6.42 28.35
CA SER A 745 35.80 -7.75 28.59
C SER A 745 34.41 -7.93 27.96
N GLN A 746 34.28 -7.64 26.67
CA GLN A 746 33.06 -7.96 25.92
C GLN A 746 33.17 -9.33 25.25
N PHE A 747 32.10 -10.13 25.33
CA PHE A 747 31.92 -11.32 24.51
C PHE A 747 30.97 -11.02 23.37
N PHE A 748 31.18 -11.66 22.22
CA PHE A 748 30.38 -11.46 21.02
C PHE A 748 29.83 -12.78 20.51
N ASP A 749 28.55 -12.79 20.17
CA ASP A 749 27.83 -13.98 19.70
C ASP A 749 27.30 -13.77 18.28
N VAL A 750 27.20 -14.87 17.52
CA VAL A 750 26.41 -14.86 16.28
C VAL A 750 24.94 -14.92 16.66
N CYS A 751 24.25 -13.81 16.50
CA CYS A 751 22.84 -13.64 16.84
C CYS A 751 21.97 -13.86 15.60
N ILE A 752 20.95 -14.71 15.76
CA ILE A 752 19.84 -14.90 14.83
C ILE A 752 18.58 -14.36 15.50
N GLU A 753 17.95 -13.40 14.86
CA GLU A 753 16.75 -12.74 15.40
C GLU A 753 15.64 -12.75 14.35
N GLY A 754 14.50 -13.33 14.71
CA GLY A 754 13.32 -13.36 13.85
C GLY A 754 12.06 -13.58 14.68
N LEU A 755 10.98 -12.88 14.36
CA LEU A 755 9.71 -13.04 15.08
C LEU A 755 9.00 -14.36 14.77
N ASN A 756 9.42 -15.06 13.72
CA ASN A 756 8.85 -16.31 13.27
C ASN A 756 9.93 -17.40 13.22
N PRO A 757 9.53 -18.68 13.14
CA PRO A 757 10.49 -19.75 12.94
C PRO A 757 11.36 -19.52 11.69
N CYS A 758 12.66 -19.72 11.81
CA CYS A 758 13.62 -19.68 10.71
C CYS A 758 14.59 -20.84 10.78
N THR A 759 15.19 -21.17 9.64
CA THR A 759 16.13 -22.28 9.53
C THR A 759 17.32 -21.86 8.66
N PHE A 760 18.53 -22.11 9.15
CA PHE A 760 19.76 -21.80 8.43
C PHE A 760 20.83 -22.83 8.76
N GLU A 761 21.81 -22.95 7.87
CA GLU A 761 22.97 -23.83 8.03
C GLU A 761 24.23 -22.97 8.07
N LEU A 762 24.98 -23.01 9.18
CA LEU A 762 26.27 -22.34 9.26
C LEU A 762 27.29 -23.14 8.43
N LYS A 763 27.82 -22.55 7.36
CA LYS A 763 28.83 -23.20 6.50
C LYS A 763 30.22 -22.99 7.04
N ARG A 764 30.53 -21.76 7.46
CA ARG A 764 31.84 -21.39 7.99
C ARG A 764 31.71 -20.15 8.85
N LEU A 765 32.43 -20.13 9.97
CA LEU A 765 32.70 -18.90 10.72
C LEU A 765 34.20 -18.78 10.92
N SER A 766 34.79 -17.63 10.66
CA SER A 766 36.21 -17.38 10.94
C SER A 766 36.38 -16.06 11.67
N VAL A 767 37.23 -16.05 12.71
CA VAL A 767 37.61 -14.83 13.43
C VAL A 767 39.10 -14.59 13.24
N PHE A 768 39.43 -13.37 12.83
CA PHE A 768 40.79 -12.88 12.67
C PHE A 768 41.03 -11.72 13.62
N ARG A 769 42.26 -11.63 14.11
CA ARG A 769 42.73 -10.57 15.00
C ARG A 769 43.91 -9.86 14.37
N TYR A 770 43.91 -8.53 14.47
CA TYR A 770 44.92 -7.63 13.92
C TYR A 770 45.61 -6.88 15.05
#